data_AF-A0A815H3S0-F1
#
_entry.id   AF-A0A815H3S0-F1
#
_cell.length_a   1.000
_cell.length_b   1.000
_cell.length_c   1.000
_cell.angle_alpha   90.00
_cell.angle_beta   90.00
_cell.angle_gamma   90.00
#
_symmetry.space_group_name_H-M   'P 1'
#
loop_
_entity.id
_entity.type
_entity.pdbx_description
1 polymer ?
#
loop_
_entity_poly.entity_id
_entity_poly.type
_entity_poly.pdbx_seq_one_letter_code
_entity_poly.pdbx_strand_id
1 'polypeptide(L)'
;MGATIFKSKNILLEQNRNNIWYALLLGSGALIIISASVARISFIKCTLKRFIRIQIRKLFIDSRMRASDNDAFVSYYQNFICHSQKSNNELLGKILQKNYNCAFFADRSISFLSSHRPLTASTEHVGYASIDEFRDQVPLTTFDEYRSYIDRMISGREKNVLTSARLIYFSTSSGTTGKIKLIPVVESYFEHLSKLPFVAYAAIWRSLSPASFPSLQSRPFNLQGGKRSELFQKSQDGIPIGPLTQITSAISLCSTMRKLSSFLNIVSLNIIEQISDFDTSTFIQLTCSLVVPDVNSYTVLFAPGFIHTLKMIENQYEEICHCISSANFNHSTLVRNNISDTKFIAILNRVLDELAIEYGGRPYRLERSDYIRTQCQHFDLPGILPRLWPNLNFVSTTTGGSFSIYKQKIQHYCGEKVPLINQPLYVASEGLLGTSASIHTDEYFLLPTSVFFEFIREEDFHHTQPKTLLLSELEPGNRYELVCTTEAGFVRYRMGDVVTCTRFLSRTKDIIPLPLDPVEVPPIPLVSIAYRLGSLLDVFGEKTSEQHIVNALTRTIDRWRGREISIDLRDFTSYPKLDEFPSRYVIFLELLDEENELDRQKLLQLQHVVDTDVERELCEVNHKYKEFRSSNRLGSIICILVKSGTFATFLHDKLTNDRVSPLQIKPHRMLKNEQHVQFFYDNQISNFN
;
A
#
# COMPACT_ATOMS: atom_id res chain seq x y z
N MET A 1 35.95 6.52 12.70
CA MET A 1 35.89 5.76 13.97
C MET A 1 35.99 4.28 13.64
N GLY A 2 37.22 3.76 13.65
CA GLY A 2 37.52 2.36 13.45
C GLY A 2 37.90 1.69 14.78
N ALA A 3 37.70 0.36 14.81
CA ALA A 3 38.34 -0.60 15.70
C ALA A 3 38.24 -0.34 17.22
N THR A 4 37.10 -0.68 17.83
CA THR A 4 37.07 -1.27 19.18
C THR A 4 35.74 -2.00 19.38
N ILE A 5 35.71 -3.00 20.28
CA ILE A 5 34.59 -3.91 20.60
C ILE A 5 34.66 -5.26 19.86
N PHE A 6 35.61 -6.10 20.28
CA PHE A 6 35.36 -7.52 20.53
C PHE A 6 36.38 -7.99 21.58
N LYS A 7 35.97 -8.00 22.86
CA LYS A 7 36.62 -8.79 23.91
C LYS A 7 35.56 -9.34 24.85
N SER A 8 35.64 -10.66 25.08
CA SER A 8 34.96 -11.47 26.12
C SER A 8 33.49 -11.84 25.78
N LYS A 9 32.96 -13.05 26.04
CA LYS A 9 33.31 -14.19 26.91
C LYS A 9 32.88 -15.53 26.28
N ASN A 10 33.58 -16.60 26.67
CA ASN A 10 33.23 -18.01 26.44
C ASN A 10 31.87 -18.37 27.08
N ILE A 11 31.05 -19.18 26.39
CA ILE A 11 29.86 -19.82 26.94
C ILE A 11 30.15 -21.32 27.06
N LEU A 12 30.08 -21.85 28.27
CA LEU A 12 30.16 -23.28 28.61
C LEU A 12 28.83 -23.97 28.24
N LEU A 13 28.89 -25.17 27.65
CA LEU A 13 27.75 -26.05 27.34
C LEU A 13 27.69 -27.21 28.35
N GLU A 14 26.54 -27.41 28.98
CA GLU A 14 26.26 -28.57 29.84
C GLU A 14 26.00 -29.85 29.03
N GLN A 15 26.49 -30.97 29.57
CA GLN A 15 26.53 -32.29 28.97
C GLN A 15 25.17 -32.99 29.01
N ASN A 16 24.72 -33.55 27.88
CA ASN A 16 23.92 -34.78 27.92
C ASN A 16 24.28 -35.71 26.76
N ARG A 17 24.44 -36.99 27.10
CA ARG A 17 25.18 -38.03 26.37
C ARG A 17 24.58 -38.36 25.00
N ASN A 18 25.20 -37.86 23.93
CA ASN A 18 25.47 -38.56 22.66
C ASN A 18 26.31 -37.63 21.76
N ASN A 19 27.61 -37.90 21.68
CA ASN A 19 28.66 -37.00 21.19
C ASN A 19 28.57 -36.64 19.70
N ILE A 20 28.52 -35.33 19.37
CA ILE A 20 29.45 -34.64 18.45
C ILE A 20 29.64 -33.19 18.96
N TRP A 21 30.91 -32.77 19.13
CA TRP A 21 31.30 -31.44 19.63
C TRP A 21 31.27 -30.37 18.52
N TYR A 22 30.73 -29.17 18.81
CA TYR A 22 30.84 -27.99 17.94
C TYR A 22 31.58 -26.86 18.68
N ALA A 23 32.67 -26.37 18.08
CA ALA A 23 33.32 -25.12 18.48
C ALA A 23 33.44 -24.21 17.24
N LEU A 24 32.89 -22.99 17.33
CA LEU A 24 33.05 -21.93 16.34
C LEU A 24 34.25 -21.07 16.75
N LEU A 25 35.40 -21.25 16.10
CA LEU A 25 36.57 -20.37 16.21
C LEU A 25 36.72 -19.56 14.92
N LEU A 26 36.45 -18.26 15.01
CA LEU A 26 36.91 -17.27 14.04
C LEU A 26 38.36 -16.91 14.41
N GLY A 27 39.32 -17.60 13.80
CA GLY A 27 40.74 -17.27 13.93
C GLY A 27 41.65 -18.44 13.56
N SER A 28 42.48 -18.25 12.53
CA SER A 28 43.50 -19.15 11.97
C SER A 28 43.00 -20.48 11.37
N GLY A 29 43.32 -20.68 10.08
CA GLY A 29 42.84 -21.78 9.27
C GLY A 29 43.27 -23.16 9.75
N ALA A 30 42.28 -24.01 10.03
CA ALA A 30 42.41 -25.45 10.03
C ALA A 30 41.19 -26.03 9.29
N LEU A 31 41.44 -26.61 8.11
CA LEU A 31 40.46 -27.33 7.31
C LEU A 31 40.21 -28.69 7.95
N ILE A 32 39.02 -28.90 8.51
CA ILE A 32 38.54 -30.24 8.88
C ILE A 32 37.68 -30.75 7.73
N ILE A 33 38.18 -31.74 7.00
CA ILE A 33 37.44 -32.45 5.96
C ILE A 33 36.49 -33.43 6.66
N ILE A 34 35.20 -33.13 6.64
CA ILE A 34 34.15 -34.08 7.04
C ILE A 34 33.54 -34.65 5.77
N SER A 35 33.59 -35.98 5.60
CA SER A 35 32.82 -36.71 4.59
C SER A 35 31.34 -36.74 5.01
N ALA A 36 30.68 -35.59 4.91
CA ALA A 36 29.26 -35.46 5.18
C ALA A 36 28.46 -35.84 3.92
N SER A 37 27.42 -36.66 4.05
CA SER A 37 26.45 -36.86 2.97
C SER A 37 25.83 -35.52 2.57
N VAL A 38 25.40 -35.38 1.31
CA VAL A 38 24.82 -34.14 0.74
C VAL A 38 23.67 -33.60 1.63
N ALA A 39 22.88 -34.49 2.24
CA ALA A 39 21.82 -34.14 3.18
C ALA A 39 22.36 -33.48 4.47
N ARG A 40 23.45 -34.00 5.05
CA ARG A 40 24.09 -33.42 6.25
C ARG A 40 24.70 -32.05 5.94
N ILE A 41 25.31 -31.87 4.77
CA ILE A 41 25.86 -30.58 4.33
C ILE A 41 24.73 -29.55 4.18
N SER A 42 23.61 -29.93 3.56
CA SER A 42 22.47 -29.04 3.34
C SER A 42 21.82 -28.62 4.66
N PHE A 43 21.67 -29.55 5.60
CA PHE A 43 21.17 -29.24 6.95
C PHE A 43 22.07 -28.25 7.70
N ILE A 44 23.39 -28.46 7.68
CA ILE A 44 24.36 -27.55 8.32
C ILE A 44 24.28 -26.15 7.69
N LYS A 45 24.25 -26.07 6.35
CA LYS A 45 24.14 -24.80 5.62
C LYS A 45 22.86 -24.05 5.99
N CYS A 46 21.70 -24.71 6.03
CA CYS A 46 20.42 -24.09 6.38
C CYS A 46 20.39 -23.64 7.85
N THR A 47 20.93 -24.45 8.76
CA THR A 47 21.04 -24.12 10.18
C THR A 47 21.94 -22.90 10.40
N LEU A 48 23.08 -22.82 9.70
CA LEU A 48 23.97 -21.67 9.75
C LEU A 48 23.30 -20.41 9.17
N LYS A 49 22.58 -20.53 8.05
CA LYS A 49 21.79 -19.43 7.46
C LYS A 49 20.72 -18.92 8.43
N ARG A 50 20.00 -19.82 9.11
CA ARG A 50 19.04 -19.50 10.17
C ARG A 50 19.72 -18.79 11.35
N PHE A 51 20.88 -19.27 11.80
CA PHE A 51 21.65 -18.64 12.86
C PHE A 51 22.09 -17.22 12.49
N ILE A 52 22.68 -17.02 11.31
CA ILE A 52 23.08 -15.69 10.82
C ILE A 52 21.88 -14.75 10.72
N ARG A 53 20.74 -15.23 10.20
CA ARG A 53 19.49 -14.45 10.15
C ARG A 53 19.04 -14.00 11.53
N ILE A 54 19.09 -14.88 12.52
CA ILE A 54 18.74 -14.58 13.92
C ILE A 54 19.70 -13.52 14.50
N GLN A 55 21.01 -13.62 14.25
CA GLN A 55 21.98 -12.63 14.73
C GLN A 55 21.79 -11.26 14.06
N ILE A 56 21.58 -11.22 12.75
CA ILE A 56 21.25 -9.99 12.03
C ILE A 56 19.97 -9.38 12.62
N ARG A 57 18.91 -10.18 12.80
CA ARG A 57 17.68 -9.71 13.42
C ARG A 57 17.86 -9.19 14.83
N LYS A 58 18.70 -9.83 15.64
CA LYS A 58 19.02 -9.31 16.97
C LYS A 58 19.60 -7.90 16.88
N LEU A 59 20.50 -7.65 15.94
CA LEU A 59 21.01 -6.29 15.71
C LEU A 59 19.91 -5.31 15.27
N PHE A 60 18.92 -5.72 14.48
CA PHE A 60 17.85 -4.82 14.00
C PHE A 60 16.69 -4.62 14.99
N ILE A 61 16.20 -5.70 15.59
CA ILE A 61 15.04 -5.71 16.49
C ILE A 61 15.44 -5.17 17.88
N ASP A 62 16.55 -5.66 18.43
CA ASP A 62 16.98 -5.32 19.82
C ASP A 62 17.48 -3.87 19.91
N SER A 63 18.13 -3.33 18.86
CA SER A 63 18.65 -1.95 18.88
C SER A 63 17.66 -0.86 18.47
N ARG A 64 16.64 -1.19 17.65
CA ARG A 64 15.75 -0.15 17.06
C ARG A 64 14.26 -0.32 17.37
N MET A 65 13.79 -1.52 17.73
CA MET A 65 12.40 -1.71 18.15
C MET A 65 12.23 -1.73 19.68
N ARG A 66 13.31 -1.97 20.44
CA ARG A 66 13.32 -2.00 21.93
C ARG A 66 13.99 -0.80 22.60
N ALA A 67 14.66 0.09 21.86
CA ALA A 67 15.38 1.22 22.45
C ALA A 67 14.42 2.19 23.19
N SER A 68 14.90 2.66 24.35
CA SER A 68 14.26 3.55 25.35
C SER A 68 14.06 4.99 24.85
N ASP A 69 13.52 5.87 25.71
CA ASP A 69 13.08 7.28 25.53
C ASP A 69 13.93 8.24 24.65
N ASN A 70 15.12 7.83 24.19
CA ASN A 70 16.00 8.56 23.25
C ASN A 70 16.07 7.90 21.84
N ASP A 71 15.01 7.20 21.41
CA ASP A 71 14.95 6.54 20.10
C ASP A 71 14.82 7.55 18.93
N ALA A 72 15.36 7.19 17.77
CA ALA A 72 15.22 7.95 16.52
C ALA A 72 13.74 8.14 16.13
N PHE A 73 12.87 7.21 16.52
CA PHE A 73 11.43 7.36 16.44
C PHE A 73 10.98 8.58 17.26
N VAL A 74 11.17 8.56 18.58
CA VAL A 74 10.76 9.65 19.50
C VAL A 74 11.36 10.99 19.06
N SER A 75 12.65 11.00 18.74
CA SER A 75 13.36 12.18 18.25
C SER A 75 12.74 12.74 16.96
N TYR A 76 12.36 11.88 15.99
CA TYR A 76 11.70 12.32 14.77
C TYR A 76 10.34 12.99 15.07
N TYR A 77 9.52 12.39 15.94
CA TYR A 77 8.22 12.97 16.29
C TYR A 77 8.35 14.29 17.06
N GLN A 78 9.23 14.35 18.06
CA GLN A 78 9.43 15.55 18.86
C GLN A 78 9.98 16.70 18.01
N ASN A 79 10.94 16.42 17.12
CA ASN A 79 11.55 17.45 16.30
C ASN A 79 10.60 17.96 15.21
N PHE A 80 9.85 17.08 14.56
CA PHE A 80 9.13 17.44 13.33
C PHE A 80 7.61 17.48 13.47
N ILE A 81 7.01 16.54 14.20
CA ILE A 81 5.54 16.44 14.30
C ILE A 81 5.00 17.41 15.36
N CYS A 82 5.68 17.56 16.50
CA CYS A 82 5.29 18.57 17.51
C CYS A 82 5.43 20.02 17.00
N HIS A 83 6.21 20.23 15.94
CA HIS A 83 6.41 21.51 15.28
C HIS A 83 5.94 21.43 13.82
N SER A 84 4.80 20.79 13.58
CA SER A 84 4.33 20.44 12.22
C SER A 84 4.23 21.66 11.30
N GLN A 85 3.59 22.75 11.74
CA GLN A 85 3.46 23.98 10.96
C GLN A 85 4.82 24.62 10.66
N LYS A 86 5.69 24.71 11.67
CA LYS A 86 7.05 25.26 11.50
C LYS A 86 7.85 24.42 10.50
N SER A 87 7.81 23.10 10.63
CA SER A 87 8.49 22.16 9.73
C SER A 87 7.98 22.29 8.29
N ASN A 88 6.67 22.49 8.13
CA ASN A 88 6.03 22.72 6.83
C ASN A 88 6.61 23.99 6.18
N ASN A 89 6.65 25.09 6.93
CA ASN A 89 7.16 26.38 6.48
C ASN A 89 8.65 26.28 6.10
N GLU A 90 9.48 25.66 6.96
CA GLU A 90 10.91 25.46 6.71
C GLU A 90 11.18 24.61 5.45
N LEU A 91 10.35 23.58 5.20
CA LEU A 91 10.50 22.74 4.02
C LEU A 91 10.24 23.53 2.74
N LEU A 92 9.19 24.36 2.69
CA LEU A 92 8.92 25.21 1.53
C LEU A 92 10.14 26.09 1.22
N GLY A 93 10.79 26.66 2.24
CA GLY A 93 11.94 27.54 2.07
C GLY A 93 13.13 26.81 1.45
N LYS A 94 13.37 25.57 1.89
CA LYS A 94 14.39 24.69 1.30
C LYS A 94 14.07 24.36 -0.16
N ILE A 95 12.80 24.07 -0.48
CA ILE A 95 12.38 23.75 -1.85
C ILE A 95 12.59 24.97 -2.77
N LEU A 96 12.11 26.15 -2.36
CA LEU A 96 12.24 27.38 -3.15
C LEU A 96 13.71 27.79 -3.32
N GLN A 97 14.50 27.78 -2.25
CA GLN A 97 15.93 28.09 -2.31
C GLN A 97 16.70 27.15 -3.26
N LYS A 98 16.27 25.89 -3.37
CA LYS A 98 16.92 24.91 -4.24
C LYS A 98 16.47 25.01 -5.69
N ASN A 99 15.20 25.35 -5.93
CA ASN A 99 14.58 25.24 -7.25
C ASN A 99 14.29 26.59 -7.93
N TYR A 100 14.53 27.76 -7.30
CA TYR A 100 14.16 29.07 -7.87
C TYR A 100 14.72 29.36 -9.27
N ASN A 101 15.89 28.80 -9.63
CA ASN A 101 16.50 28.94 -10.96
C ASN A 101 16.00 27.90 -11.98
N CYS A 102 15.05 27.05 -11.61
CA CYS A 102 14.52 26.05 -12.53
C CYS A 102 13.64 26.69 -13.60
N ALA A 103 13.63 26.08 -14.80
CA ALA A 103 12.90 26.59 -15.95
C ALA A 103 11.41 26.82 -15.65
N PHE A 104 10.80 25.99 -14.80
CA PHE A 104 9.41 26.19 -14.34
C PHE A 104 9.14 27.60 -13.79
N PHE A 105 10.04 28.14 -12.96
CA PHE A 105 9.86 29.47 -12.37
C PHE A 105 10.17 30.57 -13.39
N ALA A 106 11.24 30.40 -14.18
CA ALA A 106 11.63 31.35 -15.21
C ALA A 106 10.55 31.50 -16.30
N ASP A 107 10.05 30.38 -16.83
CA ASP A 107 9.01 30.34 -17.88
C ASP A 107 7.69 30.98 -17.41
N ARG A 108 7.46 31.01 -16.09
CA ARG A 108 6.27 31.60 -15.46
C ARG A 108 6.50 33.00 -14.87
N SER A 109 7.69 33.58 -15.08
CA SER A 109 8.07 34.88 -14.52
C SER A 109 7.90 34.98 -12.99
N ILE A 110 8.08 33.86 -12.28
CA ILE A 110 8.00 33.80 -10.82
C ILE A 110 9.41 34.08 -10.26
N SER A 111 9.55 35.12 -9.42
CA SER A 111 10.83 35.50 -8.84
C SER A 111 10.69 35.79 -7.34
N PHE A 112 11.43 35.03 -6.53
CA PHE A 112 11.41 35.14 -5.06
C PHE A 112 12.58 35.96 -4.48
N LEU A 113 13.45 36.53 -5.33
CA LEU A 113 14.71 37.16 -4.92
C LEU A 113 14.69 38.70 -4.82
N SER A 114 13.52 39.32 -4.65
CA SER A 114 13.40 40.79 -4.72
C SER A 114 13.75 41.58 -3.45
N SER A 115 14.25 40.99 -2.36
CA SER A 115 14.73 41.79 -1.21
C SER A 115 15.95 41.21 -0.47
N HIS A 116 16.90 42.07 -0.10
CA HIS A 116 18.20 41.74 0.51
C HIS A 116 18.13 41.28 1.98
N ARG A 117 17.28 40.32 2.36
CA ARG A 117 17.19 39.84 3.78
C ARG A 117 17.92 38.50 4.01
N PRO A 118 18.82 38.38 5.01
CA PRO A 118 19.45 37.11 5.35
C PRO A 118 18.43 36.07 5.84
N LEU A 119 18.72 34.78 5.59
CA LEU A 119 17.94 33.64 6.08
C LEU A 119 17.84 33.67 7.61
N THR A 120 16.68 34.07 8.14
CA THR A 120 16.30 33.80 9.52
C THR A 120 15.01 33.00 9.49
N ALA A 121 15.07 31.77 10.03
CA ALA A 121 13.90 30.92 10.20
C ALA A 121 13.05 31.48 11.35
N SER A 122 12.21 32.46 11.03
CA SER A 122 11.07 32.82 11.88
C SER A 122 9.82 32.13 11.33
N THR A 123 8.81 31.92 12.17
CA THR A 123 7.57 31.21 11.82
C THR A 123 6.82 31.82 10.62
N GLU A 124 7.10 33.07 10.26
CA GLU A 124 6.44 33.83 9.20
C GLU A 124 7.25 33.97 7.89
N HIS A 125 8.56 33.68 7.91
CA HIS A 125 9.45 33.91 6.76
C HIS A 125 10.11 32.62 6.27
N VAL A 126 9.81 32.28 5.02
CA VAL A 126 10.22 31.04 4.33
C VAL A 126 11.37 31.37 3.38
N GLY A 127 12.54 31.66 3.94
CA GLY A 127 13.56 32.37 3.17
C GLY A 127 13.06 33.75 2.73
N TYR A 128 13.50 34.25 1.57
CA TYR A 128 13.25 35.62 1.10
C TYR A 128 11.77 36.02 0.88
N ALA A 129 10.81 35.11 1.05
CA ALA A 129 9.37 35.37 0.89
C ALA A 129 8.54 34.83 2.08
N SER A 130 7.45 35.50 2.43
CA SER A 130 6.41 34.96 3.31
C SER A 130 5.58 33.90 2.57
N ILE A 131 4.82 33.09 3.32
CA ILE A 131 3.90 32.11 2.72
C ILE A 131 2.83 32.80 1.89
N ASP A 132 2.35 33.95 2.34
CA ASP A 132 1.33 34.71 1.63
C ASP A 132 1.90 35.31 0.34
N GLU A 133 3.12 35.83 0.35
CA GLU A 133 3.81 36.27 -0.87
C GLU A 133 4.00 35.11 -1.87
N PHE A 134 4.36 33.92 -1.37
CA PHE A 134 4.43 32.71 -2.21
C PHE A 134 3.07 32.37 -2.81
N ARG A 135 1.99 32.43 -2.02
CA ARG A 135 0.62 32.15 -2.48
C ARG A 135 0.09 33.17 -3.48
N ASP A 136 0.47 34.43 -3.33
CA ASP A 136 0.07 35.53 -4.21
C ASP A 136 0.77 35.47 -5.57
N GLN A 137 2.05 35.06 -5.58
CA GLN A 137 2.84 35.01 -6.82
C GLN A 137 2.72 33.69 -7.57
N VAL A 138 2.45 32.59 -6.88
CA VAL A 138 2.45 31.25 -7.48
C VAL A 138 1.03 30.72 -7.54
N PRO A 139 0.46 30.50 -8.74
CA PRO A 139 -0.89 29.94 -8.86
C PRO A 139 -0.92 28.46 -8.45
N LEU A 140 -2.09 27.99 -8.01
CA LEU A 140 -2.40 26.57 -7.92
C LEU A 140 -2.28 25.92 -9.30
N THR A 141 -1.71 24.72 -9.34
CA THR A 141 -1.40 24.00 -10.58
C THR A 141 -2.05 22.63 -10.64
N THR A 142 -2.18 22.12 -11.87
CA THR A 142 -2.67 20.78 -12.18
C THR A 142 -1.62 19.97 -12.94
N PHE A 143 -1.80 18.65 -13.05
CA PHE A 143 -0.77 17.78 -13.64
C PHE A 143 -0.48 18.10 -15.10
N ASP A 144 -1.50 18.52 -15.86
CA ASP A 144 -1.36 18.73 -17.30
C ASP A 144 -0.39 19.87 -17.63
N GLU A 145 -0.25 20.84 -16.72
CA GLU A 145 0.73 21.92 -16.82
C GLU A 145 2.19 21.44 -16.72
N TYR A 146 2.42 20.26 -16.15
CA TYR A 146 3.77 19.69 -15.98
C TYR A 146 4.20 18.81 -17.14
N ARG A 147 3.29 18.43 -18.05
CA ARG A 147 3.59 17.45 -19.12
C ARG A 147 4.76 17.87 -20.00
N SER A 148 4.72 19.11 -20.50
CA SER A 148 5.80 19.63 -21.36
C SER A 148 7.15 19.69 -20.64
N TYR A 149 7.15 20.04 -19.35
CA TYR A 149 8.36 20.05 -18.52
C TYR A 149 8.89 18.63 -18.27
N ILE A 150 8.00 17.66 -18.02
CA ILE A 150 8.38 16.25 -17.85
C ILE A 150 8.95 15.70 -19.16
N ASP A 151 8.36 16.04 -20.31
CA ASP A 151 8.88 15.64 -21.63
C ASP A 151 10.30 16.22 -21.86
N ARG A 152 10.53 17.48 -21.49
CA ARG A 152 11.87 18.11 -21.49
C ARG A 152 12.84 17.34 -20.60
N MET A 153 12.44 16.96 -19.38
CA MET A 153 13.27 16.16 -18.47
C MET A 153 13.58 14.76 -19.02
N ILE A 154 12.62 14.10 -19.67
CA ILE A 154 12.79 12.77 -20.29
C ILE A 154 13.73 12.85 -21.50
N SER A 155 13.68 13.95 -22.26
CA SER A 155 14.59 14.19 -23.39
C SER A 155 16.05 14.34 -22.96
N GLY A 156 16.30 14.72 -21.71
CA GLY A 156 17.65 14.86 -21.15
C GLY A 156 18.45 16.07 -21.65
N ARG A 157 17.93 16.81 -22.64
CA ARG A 157 18.61 17.94 -23.29
C ARG A 157 18.74 19.17 -22.38
N GLU A 158 17.91 19.23 -21.34
CA GLU A 158 17.84 20.36 -20.43
C GLU A 158 17.92 19.86 -18.98
N LYS A 159 18.70 20.55 -18.15
CA LYS A 159 18.81 20.30 -16.71
C LYS A 159 18.07 21.38 -15.93
N ASN A 160 17.74 21.10 -14.68
CA ASN A 160 17.05 22.05 -13.79
C ASN A 160 15.69 22.51 -14.36
N VAL A 161 14.92 21.60 -14.96
CA VAL A 161 13.63 21.95 -15.57
C VAL A 161 12.57 22.20 -14.49
N LEU A 162 12.21 21.17 -13.71
CA LEU A 162 11.30 21.27 -12.56
C LEU A 162 12.04 21.33 -11.22
N THR A 163 13.21 20.69 -11.14
CA THR A 163 13.99 20.56 -9.91
C THR A 163 15.48 20.54 -10.22
N SER A 164 16.28 21.12 -9.32
CA SER A 164 17.74 21.00 -9.33
C SER A 164 18.22 19.79 -8.53
N ALA A 165 17.32 19.12 -7.80
CA ALA A 165 17.64 17.91 -7.07
C ALA A 165 17.98 16.76 -8.03
N ARG A 166 18.79 15.83 -7.52
CA ARG A 166 19.18 14.64 -8.28
C ARG A 166 17.96 13.76 -8.54
N LEU A 167 17.51 13.74 -9.79
CA LEU A 167 16.48 12.85 -10.28
C LEU A 167 17.02 11.41 -10.37
N ILE A 168 16.30 10.45 -9.80
CA ILE A 168 16.72 9.04 -9.74
C ILE A 168 15.74 8.09 -10.44
N TYR A 169 14.50 8.53 -10.65
CA TYR A 169 13.44 7.68 -11.22
C TYR A 169 12.28 8.52 -11.74
N PHE A 170 11.52 7.99 -12.70
CA PHE A 170 10.16 8.46 -13.01
C PHE A 170 9.15 7.39 -12.65
N SER A 171 8.28 7.70 -11.68
CA SER A 171 7.17 6.82 -11.33
C SER A 171 6.05 6.94 -12.36
N THR A 172 5.58 5.81 -12.89
CA THR A 172 4.29 5.73 -13.56
C THR A 172 3.19 5.77 -12.50
N SER A 173 2.20 6.63 -12.71
CA SER A 173 0.98 6.71 -11.90
C SER A 173 -0.22 6.56 -12.83
N SER A 174 -1.16 5.69 -12.46
CA SER A 174 -2.27 5.31 -13.33
C SER A 174 -3.25 6.45 -13.61
N GLY A 175 -3.31 7.49 -12.76
CA GLY A 175 -4.16 8.66 -12.93
C GLY A 175 -5.66 8.35 -12.99
N THR A 176 -6.52 9.23 -12.49
CA THR A 176 -7.98 9.06 -12.63
C THR A 176 -8.49 9.38 -14.03
N THR A 177 -7.62 9.80 -14.96
CA THR A 177 -7.96 10.28 -16.32
C THR A 177 -7.58 9.29 -17.43
N GLY A 178 -7.06 8.10 -17.10
CA GLY A 178 -6.69 7.06 -18.08
C GLY A 178 -5.36 7.30 -18.82
N LYS A 179 -4.83 8.53 -18.82
CA LYS A 179 -3.47 8.84 -19.30
C LYS A 179 -2.46 8.68 -18.17
N ILE A 180 -1.44 7.85 -18.40
CA ILE A 180 -0.35 7.63 -17.44
C ILE A 180 0.32 8.98 -17.11
N LYS A 181 0.45 9.26 -15.82
CA LYS A 181 1.23 10.39 -15.31
C LYS A 181 2.66 9.89 -15.02
N LEU A 182 3.66 10.60 -15.52
CA LEU A 182 5.06 10.34 -15.19
C LEU A 182 5.51 11.33 -14.12
N ILE A 183 5.79 10.81 -12.93
CA ILE A 183 6.06 11.61 -11.74
C ILE A 183 7.56 11.54 -11.44
N PRO A 184 8.30 12.67 -11.47
CA PRO A 184 9.73 12.67 -11.15
C PRO A 184 9.94 12.31 -9.68
N VAL A 185 10.94 11.46 -9.41
CA VAL A 185 11.33 11.03 -8.07
C VAL A 185 12.81 11.35 -7.84
N VAL A 186 13.07 12.10 -6.77
CA VAL A 186 14.40 12.59 -6.41
C VAL A 186 15.00 11.82 -5.23
N GLU A 187 16.31 11.99 -5.00
CA GLU A 187 17.06 11.25 -3.97
C GLU A 187 16.48 11.38 -2.55
N SER A 188 16.02 12.57 -2.15
CA SER A 188 15.45 12.81 -0.81
C SER A 188 14.19 11.98 -0.54
N TYR A 189 13.32 11.82 -1.55
CA TYR A 189 12.15 10.94 -1.46
C TYR A 189 12.57 9.50 -1.17
N PHE A 190 13.64 9.02 -1.80
CA PHE A 190 14.17 7.68 -1.54
C PHE A 190 14.77 7.56 -0.13
N GLU A 191 15.47 8.59 0.36
CA GLU A 191 15.95 8.59 1.75
C GLU A 191 14.80 8.44 2.75
N HIS A 192 13.70 9.16 2.54
CA HIS A 192 12.48 9.03 3.34
C HIS A 192 11.90 7.62 3.24
N LEU A 193 11.75 7.05 2.04
CA LEU A 193 11.28 5.68 1.83
C LEU A 193 12.18 4.62 2.48
N SER A 194 13.48 4.86 2.62
CA SER A 194 14.40 3.90 3.26
C SER A 194 14.31 3.89 4.79
N LYS A 195 13.88 5.00 5.40
CA LYS A 195 13.89 5.22 6.86
C LYS A 195 12.50 5.10 7.49
N LEU A 196 11.49 5.74 6.90
CA LEU A 196 10.17 5.90 7.53
C LEU A 196 9.31 4.64 7.63
N PRO A 197 9.37 3.66 6.70
CA PRO A 197 8.69 2.39 6.94
C PRO A 197 9.17 1.72 8.23
N PHE A 198 10.47 1.76 8.50
CA PHE A 198 11.03 1.19 9.72
C PHE A 198 10.44 1.85 10.98
N VAL A 199 10.38 3.19 10.98
CA VAL A 199 9.78 3.99 12.06
C VAL A 199 8.30 3.62 12.25
N ALA A 200 7.53 3.56 11.17
CA ALA A 200 6.10 3.28 11.23
C ALA A 200 5.79 1.84 11.71
N TYR A 201 6.55 0.84 11.25
CA TYR A 201 6.42 -0.53 11.76
C TYR A 201 6.85 -0.68 13.22
N ALA A 202 7.88 0.05 13.67
CA ALA A 202 8.27 0.05 15.07
C ALA A 202 7.15 0.62 15.97
N ALA A 203 6.41 1.62 15.47
CA ALA A 203 5.22 2.17 16.12
C ALA A 203 4.14 1.08 16.34
N ILE A 204 3.83 0.32 15.29
CA ILE A 204 2.86 -0.79 15.36
C ILE A 204 3.30 -1.80 16.42
N TRP A 205 4.55 -2.27 16.37
CA TRP A 205 5.06 -3.27 17.31
C TRP A 205 5.03 -2.82 18.76
N ARG A 206 5.24 -1.53 19.03
CA ARG A 206 5.15 -0.94 20.38
C ARG A 206 3.72 -0.81 20.89
N SER A 207 2.75 -0.75 19.99
CA SER A 207 1.33 -0.63 20.32
C SER A 207 0.66 -1.98 20.57
N LEU A 208 1.27 -3.06 20.11
CA LEU A 208 0.84 -4.42 20.41
C LEU A 208 1.31 -4.85 21.80
N SER A 209 0.67 -5.88 22.36
CA SER A 209 1.08 -6.45 23.64
C SER A 209 2.57 -6.84 23.62
N PRO A 210 3.34 -6.64 24.71
CA PRO A 210 4.73 -7.09 24.79
C PRO A 210 4.91 -8.59 24.49
N ALA A 211 3.89 -9.41 24.76
CA ALA A 211 3.89 -10.83 24.41
C ALA A 211 3.78 -11.09 22.89
N SER A 212 3.27 -10.13 22.13
CA SER A 212 3.17 -10.15 20.66
C SER A 212 4.46 -9.70 19.98
N PHE A 213 5.49 -9.31 20.73
CA PHE A 213 6.74 -8.85 20.15
C PHE A 213 7.41 -9.98 19.36
N PRO A 214 7.90 -9.72 18.13
CA PRO A 214 8.32 -10.78 17.24
C PRO A 214 9.50 -11.54 17.82
N SER A 215 9.41 -12.87 17.84
CA SER A 215 10.56 -13.71 18.19
C SER A 215 11.68 -13.47 17.17
N LEU A 216 12.94 -13.67 17.55
CA LEU A 216 14.08 -13.52 16.63
C LEU A 216 13.98 -14.48 15.42
N GLN A 217 13.17 -15.53 15.53
CA GLN A 217 12.93 -16.52 14.48
C GLN A 217 11.84 -16.06 13.51
N SER A 218 10.89 -15.28 14.00
CA SER A 218 9.67 -14.90 13.26
C SER A 218 9.91 -14.05 12.02
N ARG A 219 9.17 -14.29 10.94
CA ARG A 219 9.39 -13.67 9.62
C ARG A 219 8.16 -12.89 9.15
N PRO A 220 8.33 -11.69 8.59
CA PRO A 220 7.22 -11.01 7.97
C PRO A 220 6.96 -11.62 6.59
N PHE A 221 5.69 -11.80 6.24
CA PHE A 221 5.23 -12.00 4.88
C PHE A 221 4.77 -10.65 4.33
N ASN A 222 5.45 -10.17 3.29
CA ASN A 222 5.04 -9.00 2.53
C ASN A 222 4.92 -9.44 1.08
N LEU A 223 3.72 -9.34 0.48
CA LEU A 223 3.55 -9.66 -0.93
C LEU A 223 4.35 -8.66 -1.77
N GLN A 224 5.27 -9.18 -2.57
CA GLN A 224 6.11 -8.40 -3.47
C GLN A 224 5.69 -8.63 -4.93
N GLY A 225 5.82 -7.58 -5.74
CA GLY A 225 5.53 -7.65 -7.17
C GLY A 225 6.71 -8.24 -7.92
N GLY A 226 6.43 -9.13 -8.88
CA GLY A 226 7.42 -9.56 -9.86
C GLY A 226 7.87 -8.40 -10.76
N LYS A 227 9.08 -8.49 -11.33
CA LYS A 227 9.59 -7.46 -12.24
C LYS A 227 9.07 -7.72 -13.65
N ARG A 228 8.12 -6.91 -14.08
CA ARG A 228 7.66 -6.90 -15.47
C ARG A 228 8.54 -5.96 -16.28
N SER A 229 9.59 -6.50 -16.90
CA SER A 229 10.58 -5.70 -17.64
C SER A 229 9.97 -4.79 -18.70
N GLU A 230 8.84 -5.19 -19.30
CA GLU A 230 8.04 -4.37 -20.23
C GLU A 230 7.47 -3.07 -19.63
N LEU A 231 7.30 -3.01 -18.31
CA LEU A 231 6.85 -1.82 -17.59
C LEU A 231 8.00 -0.82 -17.35
N PHE A 232 9.25 -1.24 -17.57
CA PHE A 232 10.41 -0.40 -17.33
C PHE A 232 10.94 0.17 -18.63
N GLN A 233 11.05 1.49 -18.65
CA GLN A 233 11.71 2.22 -19.73
C GLN A 233 12.86 3.03 -19.14
N LYS A 234 13.62 3.69 -20.01
CA LYS A 234 14.62 4.67 -19.61
C LYS A 234 14.40 5.96 -20.38
N SER A 235 14.65 7.09 -19.72
CA SER A 235 14.78 8.38 -20.41
C SER A 235 16.00 8.36 -21.35
N GLN A 236 16.15 9.40 -22.19
CA GLN A 236 17.31 9.51 -23.09
C GLN A 236 18.64 9.57 -22.30
N ASP A 237 18.60 10.12 -21.08
CA ASP A 237 19.74 10.16 -20.15
C ASP A 237 19.90 8.90 -19.29
N GLY A 238 19.13 7.85 -19.57
CA GLY A 238 19.23 6.57 -18.87
C GLY A 238 18.54 6.50 -17.50
N ILE A 239 17.75 7.51 -17.12
CA ILE A 239 16.97 7.50 -15.86
C ILE A 239 15.85 6.46 -15.98
N PRO A 240 15.71 5.51 -15.04
CA PRO A 240 14.67 4.50 -15.15
C PRO A 240 13.25 5.07 -14.95
N ILE A 241 12.30 4.50 -15.67
CA ILE A 241 10.87 4.83 -15.65
C ILE A 241 10.10 3.55 -15.31
N GLY A 242 9.10 3.61 -14.43
CA GLY A 242 8.21 2.48 -14.15
C GLY A 242 7.41 2.64 -12.86
N PRO A 243 6.76 1.57 -12.36
CA PRO A 243 5.92 1.65 -11.17
C PRO A 243 6.70 1.93 -9.88
N LEU A 244 6.21 2.86 -9.04
CA LEU A 244 6.81 3.17 -7.73
C LEU A 244 7.00 1.93 -6.84
N THR A 245 6.07 0.97 -6.87
CA THR A 245 6.15 -0.27 -6.06
C THR A 245 7.38 -1.12 -6.36
N GLN A 246 8.05 -0.89 -7.50
CA GLN A 246 9.22 -1.64 -7.94
C GLN A 246 10.48 -0.75 -8.07
N ILE A 247 10.50 0.39 -7.38
CA ILE A 247 11.62 1.34 -7.42
C ILE A 247 12.95 0.69 -6.98
N THR A 248 12.91 -0.22 -6.01
CA THR A 248 14.09 -0.94 -5.49
C THR A 248 14.73 -1.87 -6.53
N SER A 249 13.95 -2.33 -7.50
CA SER A 249 14.38 -3.19 -8.61
C SER A 249 15.08 -2.38 -9.72
N ALA A 250 14.78 -1.08 -9.80
CA ALA A 250 15.28 -0.20 -10.85
C ALA A 250 16.54 0.59 -10.46
N ILE A 251 16.77 0.84 -9.16
CA ILE A 251 17.83 1.74 -8.69
C ILE A 251 19.02 0.96 -8.08
N SER A 252 20.22 1.14 -8.65
CA SER A 252 21.46 0.47 -8.23
C SER A 252 21.89 0.79 -6.78
N LEU A 253 21.55 1.99 -6.28
CA LEU A 253 21.78 2.42 -4.88
C LEU A 253 21.19 1.44 -3.84
N CYS A 254 20.24 0.57 -4.24
CA CYS A 254 19.61 -0.41 -3.37
C CYS A 254 20.42 -1.70 -3.16
N SER A 255 21.59 -1.89 -3.79
CA SER A 255 22.27 -3.19 -3.80
C SER A 255 22.58 -3.77 -2.41
N THR A 256 23.01 -2.94 -1.45
CA THR A 256 23.26 -3.33 -0.06
C THR A 256 21.96 -3.62 0.69
N MET A 257 20.92 -2.78 0.52
CA MET A 257 19.60 -3.01 1.12
C MET A 257 18.96 -4.29 0.59
N ARG A 258 19.09 -4.60 -0.70
CA ARG A 258 18.58 -5.85 -1.30
C ARG A 258 19.22 -7.07 -0.67
N LYS A 259 20.56 -7.07 -0.53
CA LYS A 259 21.28 -8.17 0.13
C LYS A 259 20.78 -8.39 1.54
N LEU A 260 20.59 -7.32 2.31
CA LEU A 260 20.07 -7.39 3.67
C LEU A 260 18.61 -7.88 3.72
N SER A 261 17.76 -7.35 2.84
CA SER A 261 16.34 -7.72 2.69
C SER A 261 16.17 -9.21 2.36
N SER A 262 17.03 -9.77 1.51
CA SER A 262 17.06 -11.20 1.19
C SER A 262 17.27 -12.12 2.40
N PHE A 263 17.90 -11.65 3.48
CA PHE A 263 18.03 -12.42 4.72
C PHE A 263 16.78 -12.33 5.62
N LEU A 264 16.00 -11.27 5.49
CA LEU A 264 14.84 -11.01 6.36
C LEU A 264 13.53 -11.55 5.79
N ASN A 265 13.36 -11.49 4.48
CA ASN A 265 12.16 -11.97 3.79
C ASN A 265 12.14 -13.49 3.64
N ILE A 266 10.95 -14.06 3.41
CA ILE A 266 10.75 -15.50 3.19
C ILE A 266 11.37 -15.92 1.85
N VAL A 267 10.98 -15.21 0.79
CA VAL A 267 11.55 -15.33 -0.56
C VAL A 267 12.37 -14.08 -0.86
N SER A 268 13.55 -14.27 -1.46
CA SER A 268 14.43 -13.17 -1.83
C SER A 268 13.84 -12.35 -2.98
N LEU A 269 13.96 -11.03 -2.91
CA LEU A 269 13.48 -10.12 -3.96
C LEU A 269 14.08 -10.45 -5.34
N ASN A 270 15.37 -10.81 -5.41
CA ASN A 270 16.02 -11.21 -6.67
C ASN A 270 15.35 -12.41 -7.37
N ILE A 271 14.67 -13.30 -6.63
CA ILE A 271 13.95 -14.44 -7.21
C ILE A 271 12.58 -13.98 -7.70
N ILE A 272 11.88 -13.20 -6.88
CA ILE A 272 10.57 -12.64 -7.21
C ILE A 272 10.65 -11.77 -8.48
N GLU A 273 11.70 -10.96 -8.60
CA GLU A 273 11.95 -10.13 -9.78
C GLU A 273 12.22 -10.93 -11.07
N GLN A 274 12.50 -12.23 -11.01
CA GLN A 274 12.66 -13.05 -12.22
C GLN A 274 11.32 -13.61 -12.73
N ILE A 275 10.24 -13.43 -11.98
CA ILE A 275 8.90 -13.92 -12.32
C ILE A 275 8.09 -12.71 -12.82
N SER A 276 7.69 -12.73 -14.08
CA SER A 276 6.88 -11.66 -14.69
C SER A 276 5.41 -11.76 -14.32
N ASP A 277 4.87 -12.98 -14.33
CA ASP A 277 3.45 -13.25 -14.06
C ASP A 277 3.11 -13.06 -12.57
N PHE A 278 2.05 -12.29 -12.32
CA PHE A 278 1.65 -11.92 -10.97
C PHE A 278 1.09 -13.10 -10.17
N ASP A 279 0.26 -13.92 -10.80
CA ASP A 279 -0.41 -15.04 -10.13
C ASP A 279 0.61 -16.13 -9.79
N THR A 280 1.52 -16.45 -10.71
CA THR A 280 2.64 -17.37 -10.49
C THR A 280 3.58 -16.87 -9.39
N SER A 281 3.90 -15.57 -9.37
CA SER A 281 4.72 -14.97 -8.32
C SER A 281 4.03 -15.05 -6.95
N THR A 282 2.74 -14.76 -6.92
CA THR A 282 1.91 -14.83 -5.71
C THR A 282 1.83 -16.26 -5.20
N PHE A 283 1.57 -17.23 -6.07
CA PHE A 283 1.53 -18.66 -5.74
C PHE A 283 2.84 -19.15 -5.10
N ILE A 284 3.99 -18.82 -5.71
CA ILE A 284 5.31 -19.20 -5.20
C ILE A 284 5.57 -18.58 -3.82
N GLN A 285 5.27 -17.29 -3.66
CA GLN A 285 5.44 -16.57 -2.40
C GLN A 285 4.56 -17.15 -1.29
N LEU A 286 3.28 -17.43 -1.59
CA LEU A 286 2.33 -18.05 -0.66
C LEU A 286 2.76 -19.45 -0.27
N THR A 287 3.13 -20.30 -1.23
CA THR A 287 3.62 -21.66 -0.98
C THR A 287 4.83 -21.63 -0.04
N CYS A 288 5.81 -20.75 -0.30
CA CYS A 288 6.97 -20.60 0.58
C CYS A 288 6.58 -20.08 1.97
N SER A 289 5.59 -19.18 2.07
CA SER A 289 5.13 -18.63 3.35
C SER A 289 4.38 -19.65 4.19
N LEU A 290 3.62 -20.56 3.57
CA LEU A 290 2.85 -21.58 4.26
C LEU A 290 3.75 -22.68 4.86
N VAL A 291 4.93 -22.90 4.28
CA VAL A 291 5.98 -23.76 4.89
C VAL A 291 6.53 -23.18 6.19
N VAL A 292 6.47 -21.86 6.37
CA VAL A 292 7.02 -21.17 7.55
C VAL A 292 5.92 -20.99 8.61
N PRO A 293 6.01 -21.62 9.80
CA PRO A 293 5.00 -21.46 10.85
C PRO A 293 5.15 -20.15 11.62
N ASP A 294 6.38 -19.62 11.68
CA ASP A 294 6.73 -18.41 12.42
C ASP A 294 6.48 -17.11 11.63
N VAL A 295 5.41 -17.02 10.84
CA VAL A 295 5.06 -15.77 10.19
C VAL A 295 4.43 -14.82 11.20
N ASN A 296 5.04 -13.64 11.43
CA ASN A 296 4.57 -12.68 12.44
C ASN A 296 3.65 -11.58 11.91
N SER A 297 3.75 -11.26 10.63
CA SER A 297 2.90 -10.27 9.98
C SER A 297 2.58 -10.73 8.57
N TYR A 298 1.34 -10.49 8.14
CA TYR A 298 0.89 -10.74 6.78
C TYR A 298 0.46 -9.42 6.15
N THR A 299 1.25 -8.92 5.19
CA THR A 299 1.07 -7.58 4.61
C THR A 299 0.88 -7.65 3.10
N VAL A 300 -0.19 -7.04 2.62
CA VAL A 300 -0.43 -6.80 1.19
C VAL A 300 -0.87 -5.35 1.02
N LEU A 301 -0.36 -4.65 -0.02
CA LEU A 301 -0.51 -3.19 -0.11
C LEU A 301 -1.98 -2.73 -0.14
N PHE A 302 -2.82 -3.35 -0.99
CA PHE A 302 -4.23 -3.01 -1.13
C PHE A 302 -5.14 -4.22 -0.89
N ALA A 303 -6.33 -3.96 -0.36
CA ALA A 303 -7.30 -4.98 -0.01
C ALA A 303 -7.72 -5.93 -1.15
N PRO A 304 -7.86 -5.51 -2.43
CA PRO A 304 -8.17 -6.44 -3.52
C PRO A 304 -7.06 -7.47 -3.73
N GLY A 305 -5.80 -7.04 -3.69
CA GLY A 305 -4.65 -7.94 -3.74
C GLY A 305 -4.63 -8.88 -2.53
N PHE A 306 -5.01 -8.39 -1.35
CA PHE A 306 -5.15 -9.21 -0.15
C PHE A 306 -6.19 -10.32 -0.34
N ILE A 307 -7.40 -9.97 -0.77
CA ILE A 307 -8.48 -10.93 -1.06
C ILE A 307 -8.04 -11.92 -2.14
N HIS A 308 -7.36 -11.45 -3.18
CA HIS A 308 -6.82 -12.31 -4.23
C HIS A 308 -5.87 -13.37 -3.65
N THR A 309 -4.95 -12.99 -2.74
CA THR A 309 -4.06 -13.97 -2.10
C THR A 309 -4.82 -15.03 -1.30
N LEU A 310 -5.90 -14.64 -0.61
CA LEU A 310 -6.73 -15.58 0.14
C LEU A 310 -7.49 -16.53 -0.78
N LYS A 311 -8.09 -16.00 -1.85
CA LYS A 311 -8.80 -16.81 -2.85
C LYS A 311 -7.86 -17.76 -3.58
N MET A 312 -6.60 -17.38 -3.77
CA MET A 312 -5.58 -18.29 -4.30
C MET A 312 -5.31 -19.45 -3.34
N ILE A 313 -5.20 -19.19 -2.03
CA ILE A 313 -5.07 -20.28 -1.04
C ILE A 313 -6.32 -21.17 -1.07
N GLU A 314 -7.51 -20.58 -1.01
CA GLU A 314 -8.79 -21.30 -1.00
C GLU A 314 -8.99 -22.19 -2.23
N ASN A 315 -8.66 -21.68 -3.43
CA ASN A 315 -8.92 -22.39 -4.68
C ASN A 315 -7.79 -23.35 -5.08
N GLN A 316 -6.56 -23.14 -4.58
CA GLN A 316 -5.37 -23.87 -5.03
C GLN A 316 -4.60 -24.56 -3.90
N TYR A 317 -5.19 -24.71 -2.69
CA TYR A 317 -4.49 -25.33 -1.56
C TYR A 317 -4.00 -26.74 -1.85
N GLU A 318 -4.69 -27.53 -2.69
CA GLU A 318 -4.22 -28.88 -3.04
C GLU A 318 -2.92 -28.87 -3.84
N GLU A 319 -2.82 -27.99 -4.85
CA GLU A 319 -1.57 -27.81 -5.60
C GLU A 319 -0.46 -27.26 -4.70
N ILE A 320 -0.77 -26.28 -3.84
CA ILE A 320 0.18 -25.73 -2.86
C ILE A 320 0.69 -26.84 -1.94
N CYS A 321 -0.21 -27.63 -1.36
CA CYS A 321 0.12 -28.72 -0.45
C CYS A 321 0.97 -29.78 -1.15
N HIS A 322 0.67 -30.11 -2.41
CA HIS A 322 1.47 -31.03 -3.20
C HIS A 322 2.87 -30.48 -3.49
N CYS A 323 3.01 -29.19 -3.81
CA CYS A 323 4.31 -28.53 -3.96
C CYS A 323 5.13 -28.58 -2.66
N ILE A 324 4.50 -28.37 -1.49
CA ILE A 324 5.17 -28.46 -0.18
C ILE A 324 5.60 -29.91 0.13
N SER A 325 4.71 -30.88 -0.03
CA SER A 325 4.96 -32.30 0.29
C SER A 325 5.99 -32.96 -0.63
N SER A 326 6.18 -32.43 -1.85
CA SER A 326 7.19 -32.86 -2.82
C SER A 326 8.46 -32.00 -2.84
N ALA A 327 8.37 -30.75 -2.34
CA ALA A 327 9.36 -29.68 -2.49
C ALA A 327 9.64 -29.36 -3.97
N ASN A 328 8.57 -29.39 -4.78
CA ASN A 328 8.67 -29.27 -6.23
C ASN A 328 7.52 -28.44 -6.80
N PHE A 329 7.85 -27.29 -7.40
CA PHE A 329 6.91 -26.41 -8.06
C PHE A 329 6.41 -26.92 -9.41
N ASN A 330 7.00 -27.97 -10.00
CA ASN A 330 6.48 -28.56 -11.24
C ASN A 330 5.08 -29.15 -11.09
N HIS A 331 4.60 -29.37 -9.86
CA HIS A 331 3.23 -29.82 -9.63
C HIS A 331 2.20 -28.70 -9.78
N SER A 332 2.64 -27.44 -9.78
CA SER A 332 1.76 -26.30 -10.02
C SER A 332 1.48 -26.14 -11.51
N THR A 333 0.21 -25.97 -11.85
CA THR A 333 -0.25 -25.61 -13.21
C THR A 333 0.27 -24.23 -13.62
N LEU A 334 0.16 -23.24 -12.72
CA LEU A 334 0.67 -21.87 -12.93
C LEU A 334 2.16 -21.85 -13.25
N VAL A 335 2.97 -22.54 -12.45
CA VAL A 335 4.43 -22.56 -12.66
C VAL A 335 4.79 -23.23 -13.98
N ARG A 336 4.16 -24.37 -14.32
CA ARG A 336 4.44 -25.07 -15.59
C ARG A 336 4.07 -24.25 -16.82
N ASN A 337 2.99 -23.48 -16.74
CA ASN A 337 2.50 -22.69 -17.87
C ASN A 337 3.32 -21.40 -18.07
N ASN A 338 3.82 -20.80 -16.99
CA ASN A 338 4.43 -19.47 -17.03
C ASN A 338 5.97 -19.47 -16.88
N ILE A 339 6.59 -20.56 -16.44
CA ILE A 339 8.04 -20.66 -16.26
C ILE A 339 8.57 -21.85 -17.06
N SER A 340 9.27 -21.57 -18.16
CA SER A 340 9.91 -22.59 -19.01
C SER A 340 11.35 -22.91 -18.62
N ASP A 341 12.02 -22.03 -17.86
CA ASP A 341 13.40 -22.23 -17.42
C ASP A 341 13.50 -23.28 -16.29
N THR A 342 13.88 -24.49 -16.68
CA THR A 342 14.08 -25.63 -15.76
C THR A 342 15.17 -25.37 -14.71
N LYS A 343 16.20 -24.58 -15.02
CA LYS A 343 17.24 -24.21 -14.04
C LYS A 343 16.66 -23.28 -12.98
N PHE A 344 15.81 -22.34 -13.39
CA PHE A 344 15.14 -21.44 -12.46
C PHE A 344 14.13 -22.20 -11.58
N ILE A 345 13.36 -23.13 -12.14
CA ILE A 345 12.49 -24.02 -11.33
C ILE A 345 13.31 -24.83 -10.31
N ALA A 346 14.48 -25.35 -10.70
CA ALA A 346 15.36 -26.04 -9.76
C ALA A 346 15.84 -25.12 -8.61
N ILE A 347 16.06 -23.83 -8.87
CA ILE A 347 16.35 -22.83 -7.82
C ILE A 347 15.14 -22.64 -6.90
N LEU A 348 13.93 -22.52 -7.45
CA LEU A 348 12.69 -22.39 -6.67
C LEU A 348 12.46 -23.61 -5.76
N ASN A 349 12.61 -24.81 -6.31
CA ASN A 349 12.49 -26.08 -5.58
C ASN A 349 13.51 -26.14 -4.44
N ARG A 350 14.75 -25.74 -4.71
CA ARG A 350 15.81 -25.67 -3.69
C ARG A 350 15.45 -24.69 -2.58
N VAL A 351 14.89 -23.53 -2.91
CA VAL A 351 14.47 -22.54 -1.90
C VAL A 351 13.37 -23.13 -1.01
N LEU A 352 12.37 -23.80 -1.59
CA LEU A 352 11.29 -24.43 -0.84
C LEU A 352 11.81 -25.54 0.09
N ASP A 353 12.74 -26.37 -0.40
CA ASP A 353 13.37 -27.43 0.40
C ASP A 353 14.28 -26.85 1.50
N GLU A 354 15.09 -25.82 1.23
CA GLU A 354 15.90 -25.12 2.24
C GLU A 354 15.00 -24.56 3.37
N LEU A 355 13.83 -24.01 3.03
CA LEU A 355 12.86 -23.54 4.03
C LEU A 355 12.34 -24.70 4.89
N ALA A 356 11.97 -25.83 4.29
CA ALA A 356 11.50 -26.99 5.05
C ALA A 356 12.60 -27.59 5.94
N ILE A 357 13.85 -27.64 5.47
CA ILE A 357 15.01 -28.13 6.22
C ILE A 357 15.20 -27.33 7.52
N GLU A 358 14.95 -26.02 7.52
CA GLU A 358 15.01 -25.19 8.74
C GLU A 358 14.09 -25.69 9.87
N TYR A 359 13.02 -26.43 9.53
CA TYR A 359 11.98 -26.90 10.47
C TYR A 359 11.89 -28.44 10.58
N GLY A 360 12.84 -29.19 10.01
CA GLY A 360 12.88 -30.66 10.12
C GLY A 360 12.88 -31.40 8.79
N GLY A 361 12.89 -30.70 7.66
CA GLY A 361 13.05 -31.28 6.32
C GLY A 361 11.83 -32.06 5.85
N ARG A 362 12.05 -33.27 5.31
CA ARG A 362 11.00 -34.08 4.68
C ARG A 362 9.85 -34.45 5.64
N PRO A 363 10.10 -34.99 6.86
CA PRO A 363 9.02 -35.30 7.79
C PRO A 363 8.14 -34.07 8.09
N TYR A 364 8.77 -32.93 8.37
CA TYR A 364 8.09 -31.67 8.63
C TYR A 364 7.19 -31.22 7.48
N ARG A 365 7.70 -31.19 6.23
CA ARG A 365 6.90 -30.68 5.10
C ARG A 365 5.74 -31.60 4.71
N LEU A 366 5.82 -32.90 5.03
CA LEU A 366 4.68 -33.81 4.87
C LEU A 366 3.59 -33.49 5.89
N GLU A 367 3.94 -33.47 7.18
CA GLU A 367 3.01 -33.12 8.26
C GLU A 367 2.40 -31.72 8.07
N ARG A 368 3.23 -30.74 7.71
CA ARG A 368 2.80 -29.37 7.47
C ARG A 368 1.83 -29.27 6.29
N SER A 369 2.08 -30.03 5.20
CA SER A 369 1.18 -30.10 4.04
C SER A 369 -0.19 -30.66 4.43
N ASP A 370 -0.22 -31.75 5.20
CA ASP A 370 -1.46 -32.38 5.65
C ASP A 370 -2.24 -31.48 6.63
N TYR A 371 -1.52 -30.78 7.51
CA TYR A 371 -2.10 -29.77 8.38
C TYR A 371 -2.77 -28.64 7.59
N ILE A 372 -2.06 -28.04 6.61
CA ILE A 372 -2.60 -26.96 5.78
C ILE A 372 -3.84 -27.43 5.04
N ARG A 373 -3.80 -28.62 4.43
CA ARG A 373 -4.95 -29.22 3.74
C ARG A 373 -6.17 -29.32 4.65
N THR A 374 -5.97 -29.84 5.87
CA THR A 374 -7.03 -29.96 6.89
C THR A 374 -7.62 -28.59 7.27
N GLN A 375 -6.77 -27.56 7.43
CA GLN A 375 -7.26 -26.22 7.76
C GLN A 375 -8.04 -25.57 6.58
N CYS A 376 -7.59 -25.79 5.35
CA CYS A 376 -8.24 -25.26 4.14
C CYS A 376 -9.57 -25.96 3.79
N GLN A 377 -9.78 -27.20 4.23
CA GLN A 377 -11.11 -27.85 4.13
C GLN A 377 -12.19 -27.12 4.92
N HIS A 378 -11.80 -26.30 5.89
CA HIS A 378 -12.68 -25.48 6.70
C HIS A 378 -12.40 -23.98 6.48
N PHE A 379 -12.12 -23.57 5.24
CA PHE A 379 -11.77 -22.19 4.90
C PHE A 379 -12.84 -21.17 5.30
N ASP A 380 -14.12 -21.57 5.26
CA ASP A 380 -15.27 -20.72 5.59
C ASP A 380 -15.34 -20.32 7.06
N LEU A 381 -14.72 -21.11 7.96
CA LEU A 381 -14.68 -20.79 9.38
C LEU A 381 -13.82 -19.54 9.65
N PRO A 382 -14.26 -18.62 10.51
CA PRO A 382 -13.51 -17.39 10.80
C PRO A 382 -12.12 -17.69 11.35
N GLY A 383 -11.14 -16.83 11.06
CA GLY A 383 -9.77 -16.96 11.56
C GLY A 383 -8.91 -17.97 10.83
N ILE A 384 -9.08 -18.17 9.52
CA ILE A 384 -8.18 -19.03 8.72
C ILE A 384 -6.72 -18.56 8.80
N LEU A 385 -6.46 -17.26 8.85
CA LEU A 385 -5.10 -16.70 8.91
C LEU A 385 -4.32 -17.18 10.15
N PRO A 386 -4.82 -17.02 11.39
CA PRO A 386 -4.13 -17.57 12.56
C PRO A 386 -4.12 -19.11 12.61
N ARG A 387 -5.04 -19.82 11.94
CA ARG A 387 -4.95 -21.29 11.82
C ARG A 387 -3.79 -21.73 10.93
N LEU A 388 -3.59 -21.04 9.80
CA LEU A 388 -2.47 -21.29 8.90
C LEU A 388 -1.14 -20.80 9.49
N TRP A 389 -1.12 -19.63 10.14
CA TRP A 389 0.06 -19.04 10.77
C TRP A 389 -0.18 -18.77 12.27
N PRO A 390 0.09 -19.76 13.15
CA PRO A 390 -0.20 -19.66 14.58
C PRO A 390 0.51 -18.51 15.30
N ASN A 391 1.66 -18.07 14.79
CA ASN A 391 2.48 -17.01 15.36
C ASN A 391 2.21 -15.62 14.74
N LEU A 392 1.10 -15.47 14.00
CA LEU A 392 0.71 -14.22 13.36
C LEU A 392 0.27 -13.19 14.40
N ASN A 393 0.94 -12.05 14.44
CA ASN A 393 0.66 -10.98 15.41
C ASN A 393 -0.28 -9.91 14.85
N PHE A 394 -0.21 -9.63 13.55
CA PHE A 394 -1.11 -8.70 12.89
C PHE A 394 -1.18 -8.94 11.37
N VAL A 395 -2.20 -8.38 10.76
CA VAL A 395 -2.38 -8.32 9.31
C VAL A 395 -2.40 -6.85 8.89
N SER A 396 -1.78 -6.51 7.76
CA SER A 396 -1.77 -5.13 7.28
C SER A 396 -2.14 -4.98 5.81
N THR A 397 -3.12 -4.11 5.53
CA THR A 397 -3.52 -3.71 4.18
C THR A 397 -4.22 -2.36 4.17
N THR A 398 -4.28 -1.69 3.02
CA THR A 398 -4.99 -0.41 2.91
C THR A 398 -6.49 -0.70 3.01
N THR A 399 -7.12 -0.18 4.05
CA THR A 399 -8.55 -0.38 4.35
C THR A 399 -9.35 0.93 4.40
N GLY A 400 -8.69 2.08 4.31
CA GLY A 400 -9.34 3.40 4.28
C GLY A 400 -9.96 3.73 2.91
N GLY A 401 -10.83 4.75 2.88
CA GLY A 401 -11.51 5.22 1.67
C GLY A 401 -12.24 4.11 0.92
N SER A 402 -11.90 3.93 -0.37
CA SER A 402 -12.55 3.00 -1.30
C SER A 402 -12.41 1.51 -0.97
N PHE A 403 -11.50 1.20 -0.04
CA PHE A 403 -11.18 -0.17 0.37
C PHE A 403 -11.97 -0.62 1.61
N SER A 404 -12.75 0.27 2.22
CA SER A 404 -13.51 -0.02 3.45
C SER A 404 -14.49 -1.18 3.29
N ILE A 405 -15.01 -1.42 2.08
CA ILE A 405 -15.91 -2.54 1.78
C ILE A 405 -15.27 -3.91 2.03
N TYR A 406 -13.95 -4.04 1.89
CA TYR A 406 -13.25 -5.32 2.10
C TYR A 406 -12.95 -5.58 3.58
N LYS A 407 -13.12 -4.58 4.46
CA LYS A 407 -12.69 -4.64 5.85
C LYS A 407 -13.36 -5.78 6.61
N GLN A 408 -14.68 -5.90 6.54
CA GLN A 408 -15.43 -6.96 7.23
C GLN A 408 -14.99 -8.36 6.78
N LYS A 409 -14.84 -8.53 5.45
CA LYS A 409 -14.38 -9.80 4.87
C LYS A 409 -12.97 -10.17 5.32
N ILE A 410 -12.04 -9.20 5.34
CA ILE A 410 -10.67 -9.46 5.81
C ILE A 410 -10.66 -9.75 7.32
N GLN A 411 -11.48 -9.04 8.11
CA GLN A 411 -11.64 -9.30 9.55
C GLN A 411 -12.16 -10.71 9.83
N HIS A 412 -13.08 -11.24 9.01
CA HIS A 412 -13.52 -12.64 9.10
C HIS A 412 -12.34 -13.61 9.00
N TYR A 413 -11.44 -13.40 8.04
CA TYR A 413 -10.25 -14.23 7.86
C TYR A 413 -9.21 -14.06 8.97
N CYS A 414 -9.12 -12.87 9.57
CA CYS A 414 -8.28 -12.60 10.74
C CYS A 414 -8.80 -13.29 12.02
N GLY A 415 -10.12 -13.42 12.17
CA GLY A 415 -10.77 -13.87 13.40
C GLY A 415 -10.56 -12.88 14.56
N GLU A 416 -10.90 -13.29 15.78
CA GLU A 416 -10.83 -12.42 16.96
C GLU A 416 -9.40 -12.13 17.46
N LYS A 417 -8.45 -13.01 17.14
CA LYS A 417 -7.10 -12.99 17.73
C LYS A 417 -6.12 -12.05 17.03
N VAL A 418 -6.33 -11.79 15.73
CA VAL A 418 -5.33 -11.10 14.90
C VAL A 418 -5.89 -9.73 14.47
N PRO A 419 -5.29 -8.61 14.90
CA PRO A 419 -5.75 -7.30 14.48
C PRO A 419 -5.46 -7.04 12.99
N LEU A 420 -6.44 -6.44 12.31
CA LEU A 420 -6.30 -5.85 10.99
C LEU A 420 -5.90 -4.38 11.13
N ILE A 421 -4.68 -4.06 10.71
CA ILE A 421 -4.09 -2.73 10.83
C ILE A 421 -4.02 -2.08 9.43
N ASN A 422 -4.33 -0.78 9.32
CA ASN A 422 -4.18 -0.06 8.06
C ASN A 422 -2.71 -0.05 7.58
N GLN A 423 -2.46 0.32 6.32
CA GLN A 423 -1.08 0.50 5.88
C GLN A 423 -0.37 1.56 6.75
N PRO A 424 0.86 1.30 7.24
CA PRO A 424 1.55 2.22 8.14
C PRO A 424 1.94 3.55 7.49
N LEU A 425 1.90 3.64 6.17
CA LEU A 425 2.33 4.80 5.39
C LEU A 425 1.25 5.22 4.40
N TYR A 426 0.99 6.53 4.37
CA TYR A 426 0.24 7.16 3.28
C TYR A 426 1.25 7.62 2.22
N VAL A 427 1.30 6.93 1.09
CA VAL A 427 2.27 7.13 0.01
C VAL A 427 1.57 7.49 -1.29
N ALA A 428 2.10 8.48 -2.00
CA ALA A 428 1.77 8.78 -3.39
C ALA A 428 3.05 8.80 -4.25
N SER A 429 2.90 8.79 -5.57
CA SER A 429 4.05 8.96 -6.47
C SER A 429 4.72 10.33 -6.29
N GLU A 430 3.94 11.33 -5.89
CA GLU A 430 4.38 12.71 -5.66
C GLU A 430 5.15 12.89 -4.35
N GLY A 431 4.97 12.01 -3.36
CA GLY A 431 5.58 12.19 -2.05
C GLY A 431 5.11 11.20 -0.99
N LEU A 432 5.88 11.10 0.08
CA LEU A 432 5.51 10.34 1.27
C LEU A 432 4.69 11.28 2.17
N LEU A 433 3.39 11.04 2.27
CA LEU A 433 2.44 12.03 2.74
C LEU A 433 2.21 11.95 4.25
N GLY A 434 2.17 10.75 4.82
CA GLY A 434 1.80 10.54 6.22
C GLY A 434 2.22 9.19 6.77
N THR A 435 2.12 9.02 8.09
CA THR A 435 2.24 7.71 8.76
C THR A 435 1.09 7.49 9.72
N SER A 436 0.76 6.23 9.98
CA SER A 436 -0.39 5.86 10.80
C SER A 436 -0.28 6.41 12.22
N ALA A 437 -1.36 7.03 12.69
CA ALA A 437 -1.50 7.53 14.05
C ALA A 437 -2.02 6.48 15.04
N SER A 438 -2.71 5.43 14.54
CA SER A 438 -3.38 4.41 15.34
C SER A 438 -3.33 3.02 14.70
N ILE A 439 -3.31 1.97 15.52
CA ILE A 439 -3.46 0.59 15.05
C ILE A 439 -4.94 0.18 14.94
N HIS A 440 -5.85 1.03 15.42
CA HIS A 440 -7.28 0.77 15.50
C HIS A 440 -8.11 1.59 14.50
N THR A 441 -7.58 2.74 14.06
CA THR A 441 -8.24 3.64 13.09
C THR A 441 -7.43 3.71 11.79
N ASP A 442 -7.99 4.38 10.78
CA ASP A 442 -7.35 4.64 9.49
C ASP A 442 -6.73 6.05 9.40
N GLU A 443 -6.44 6.64 10.56
CA GLU A 443 -5.94 8.01 10.68
C GLU A 443 -4.42 8.08 10.51
N TYR A 444 -3.98 9.14 9.84
CA TYR A 444 -2.58 9.47 9.61
C TYR A 444 -2.27 10.84 10.18
N PHE A 445 -1.04 11.05 10.65
CA PHE A 445 -0.48 12.39 10.73
C PHE A 445 0.35 12.63 9.47
N LEU A 446 0.27 13.85 8.93
CA LEU A 446 1.01 14.23 7.73
C LEU A 446 2.49 14.47 8.04
N LEU A 447 3.34 14.34 7.03
CA LEU A 447 4.80 14.45 7.13
C LEU A 447 5.30 15.76 6.50
N PRO A 448 5.26 16.89 7.24
CA PRO A 448 5.65 18.21 6.73
C PRO A 448 7.16 18.34 6.44
N THR A 449 7.95 17.28 6.70
CA THR A 449 9.36 17.21 6.30
C THR A 449 9.58 16.62 4.92
N SER A 450 8.58 15.92 4.36
CA SER A 450 8.69 15.28 3.04
C SER A 450 7.96 16.07 1.96
N VAL A 451 6.83 16.69 2.29
CA VAL A 451 5.99 17.45 1.36
C VAL A 451 5.49 18.69 2.08
N PHE A 452 5.51 19.84 1.41
CA PHE A 452 4.84 21.03 1.90
C PHE A 452 3.35 20.93 1.57
N PHE A 453 2.51 21.05 2.61
CA PHE A 453 1.07 20.91 2.49
C PHE A 453 0.35 22.24 2.56
N GLU A 454 -0.60 22.40 1.65
CA GLU A 454 -1.68 23.36 1.66
C GLU A 454 -3.03 22.61 1.50
N PHE A 455 -4.12 23.26 1.87
CA PHE A 455 -5.44 22.65 1.93
C PHE A 455 -6.49 23.56 1.34
N ILE A 456 -7.37 23.03 0.49
CA ILE A 456 -8.56 23.75 -0.01
C ILE A 456 -9.77 23.20 0.74
N ARG A 457 -10.70 24.04 1.21
CA ARG A 457 -11.94 23.56 1.85
C ARG A 457 -12.89 22.94 0.83
N GLU A 458 -13.70 21.97 1.25
CA GLU A 458 -14.65 21.25 0.37
C GLU A 458 -15.63 22.16 -0.39
N GLU A 459 -16.04 23.26 0.24
CA GLU A 459 -16.87 24.31 -0.37
C GLU A 459 -16.20 25.00 -1.57
N ASP A 460 -14.87 25.07 -1.55
CA ASP A 460 -14.07 25.82 -2.51
C ASP A 460 -13.49 24.97 -3.66
N PHE A 461 -13.76 23.66 -3.70
CA PHE A 461 -13.18 22.74 -4.69
C PHE A 461 -13.41 23.14 -6.15
N HIS A 462 -14.53 23.83 -6.43
CA HIS A 462 -14.89 24.26 -7.78
C HIS A 462 -14.09 25.46 -8.27
N HIS A 463 -13.52 26.24 -7.36
CA HIS A 463 -12.70 27.36 -7.74
C HIS A 463 -11.36 26.86 -8.28
N THR A 464 -10.87 27.54 -9.31
CA THR A 464 -9.56 27.21 -9.92
C THR A 464 -8.41 27.68 -9.04
N GLN A 465 -8.58 28.84 -8.40
CA GLN A 465 -7.60 29.50 -7.53
C GLN A 465 -8.20 29.88 -6.16
N PRO A 466 -8.73 28.92 -5.38
CA PRO A 466 -9.26 29.21 -4.05
C PRO A 466 -8.16 29.61 -3.08
N LYS A 467 -8.57 30.29 -2.00
CA LYS A 467 -7.68 30.49 -0.86
C LYS A 467 -7.34 29.13 -0.24
N THR A 468 -6.06 28.92 0.03
CA THR A 468 -5.58 27.73 0.69
C THR A 468 -5.33 27.99 2.17
N LEU A 469 -5.41 26.91 2.95
CA LEU A 469 -5.13 26.84 4.37
C LEU A 469 -3.85 26.06 4.62
N LEU A 470 -3.25 26.26 5.78
CA LEU A 470 -2.09 25.52 6.29
C LEU A 470 -2.53 24.43 7.28
N LEU A 471 -1.58 23.58 7.68
CA LEU A 471 -1.81 22.49 8.63
C LEU A 471 -2.48 22.95 9.94
N SER A 472 -2.03 24.08 10.48
CA SER A 472 -2.56 24.64 11.74
C SER A 472 -3.98 25.22 11.64
N GLU A 473 -4.48 25.42 10.41
CA GLU A 473 -5.81 26.00 10.14
C GLU A 473 -6.87 24.91 9.86
N LEU A 474 -6.50 23.63 10.01
CA LEU A 474 -7.43 22.52 9.83
C LEU A 474 -8.35 22.37 11.04
N GLU A 475 -9.63 22.13 10.75
CA GLU A 475 -10.69 21.98 11.74
C GLU A 475 -11.25 20.54 11.69
N PRO A 476 -11.41 19.87 12.85
CA PRO A 476 -12.03 18.55 12.91
C PRO A 476 -13.43 18.52 12.29
N GLY A 477 -13.76 17.42 11.61
CA GLY A 477 -15.03 17.20 10.92
C GLY A 477 -15.07 17.74 9.48
N ASN A 478 -14.15 18.64 9.12
CA ASN A 478 -14.11 19.24 7.79
C ASN A 478 -13.23 18.44 6.82
N ARG A 479 -13.54 18.60 5.53
CA ARG A 479 -12.83 17.96 4.42
C ARG A 479 -12.03 18.94 3.60
N TYR A 480 -10.89 18.46 3.13
CA TYR A 480 -9.91 19.28 2.43
C TYR A 480 -9.26 18.55 1.27
N GLU A 481 -9.06 19.23 0.16
CA GLU A 481 -8.21 18.76 -0.93
C GLU A 481 -6.76 19.06 -0.59
N LEU A 482 -5.89 18.06 -0.76
CA LEU A 482 -4.46 18.20 -0.59
C LEU A 482 -3.83 18.94 -1.78
N VAL A 483 -3.12 20.02 -1.45
CA VAL A 483 -2.24 20.76 -2.34
C VAL A 483 -0.81 20.55 -1.87
N CYS A 484 0.07 20.16 -2.78
CA CYS A 484 1.42 19.75 -2.46
C CYS A 484 2.46 20.61 -3.19
N THR A 485 3.50 21.03 -2.47
CA THR A 485 4.77 21.49 -3.04
C THR A 485 5.88 20.52 -2.65
N THR A 486 6.65 20.06 -3.63
CA THR A 486 7.61 18.95 -3.46
C THR A 486 8.98 19.34 -4.00
N GLU A 487 10.03 18.73 -3.46
CA GLU A 487 11.39 18.93 -3.96
C GLU A 487 11.57 18.46 -5.42
N ALA A 488 10.73 17.51 -5.86
CA ALA A 488 10.70 17.01 -7.24
C ALA A 488 10.17 18.04 -8.26
N GLY A 489 9.65 19.18 -7.79
CA GLY A 489 9.30 20.32 -8.64
C GLY A 489 7.81 20.49 -8.94
N PHE A 490 6.93 19.73 -8.27
CA PHE A 490 5.53 20.14 -8.16
C PHE A 490 5.42 21.31 -7.19
N VAL A 491 4.69 22.35 -7.59
CA VAL A 491 4.56 23.60 -6.84
C VAL A 491 3.08 23.99 -6.82
N ARG A 492 2.51 24.09 -5.61
CA ARG A 492 1.07 24.28 -5.35
C ARG A 492 0.19 23.34 -6.20
N TYR A 493 0.63 22.09 -6.31
CA TYR A 493 -0.03 21.07 -7.14
C TYR A 493 -1.25 20.48 -6.44
N ARG A 494 -2.40 20.64 -7.07
CA ARG A 494 -3.67 20.01 -6.68
C ARG A 494 -3.62 18.51 -6.97
N MET A 495 -3.30 17.74 -5.94
CA MET A 495 -3.11 16.29 -6.06
C MET A 495 -4.44 15.54 -6.29
N GLY A 496 -5.53 16.16 -5.83
CA GLY A 496 -6.89 15.67 -5.93
C GLY A 496 -7.28 14.68 -4.84
N ASP A 497 -6.38 14.25 -3.94
CA ASP A 497 -6.84 13.46 -2.79
C ASP A 497 -7.54 14.39 -1.79
N VAL A 498 -8.71 13.95 -1.31
CA VAL A 498 -9.49 14.63 -0.29
C VAL A 498 -9.32 13.88 1.02
N VAL A 499 -8.96 14.63 2.05
CA VAL A 499 -8.79 14.12 3.41
C VAL A 499 -9.80 14.76 4.35
N THR A 500 -10.28 13.99 5.32
CA THR A 500 -11.07 14.52 6.44
C THR A 500 -10.12 14.79 7.60
N CYS A 501 -10.12 16.00 8.15
CA CYS A 501 -9.50 16.23 9.46
C CYS A 501 -10.42 15.59 10.51
N THR A 502 -10.03 14.46 11.09
CA THR A 502 -10.92 13.68 11.95
C THR A 502 -10.99 14.29 13.35
N ARG A 503 -9.82 14.62 13.89
CA ARG A 503 -9.60 15.15 15.24
C ARG A 503 -8.16 15.64 15.35
N PHE A 504 -7.82 16.19 16.50
CA PHE A 504 -6.43 16.41 16.89
C PHE A 504 -5.85 15.18 17.62
N LEU A 505 -4.53 15.02 17.51
CA LEU A 505 -3.76 14.00 18.21
C LEU A 505 -4.00 14.09 19.73
N SER A 506 -4.20 12.93 20.37
CA SER A 506 -4.40 12.82 21.81
C SER A 506 -3.29 12.00 22.47
N ARG A 507 -2.74 12.53 23.58
CA ARG A 507 -1.71 11.85 24.40
C ARG A 507 -2.09 10.44 24.87
N THR A 508 -3.38 10.15 25.01
CA THR A 508 -3.85 8.93 25.69
C THR A 508 -4.33 7.82 24.76
N LYS A 509 -4.55 8.11 23.47
CA LYS A 509 -5.23 7.20 22.54
C LYS A 509 -4.42 6.79 21.31
N ASP A 510 -3.29 7.43 21.08
CA ASP A 510 -2.50 7.30 19.85
C ASP A 510 -1.15 6.62 20.11
N ILE A 511 -0.54 6.07 19.05
CA ILE A 511 0.69 5.25 19.11
C ILE A 511 1.93 6.04 19.62
N ILE A 512 1.81 7.35 19.82
CA ILE A 512 2.94 8.27 19.87
C ILE A 512 3.21 8.76 21.29
N PRO A 513 4.45 8.66 21.79
CA PRO A 513 4.86 9.30 23.03
C PRO A 513 5.03 10.81 22.79
N LEU A 514 4.10 11.62 23.31
CA LEU A 514 4.27 13.07 23.40
C LEU A 514 5.24 13.41 24.55
N PRO A 515 5.99 14.53 24.47
CA PRO A 515 6.90 14.95 25.55
C PRO A 515 6.22 14.96 26.92
N LEU A 516 6.90 14.38 27.92
CA LEU A 516 6.41 14.27 29.30
C LEU A 516 6.35 15.63 30.01
N ASP A 517 7.26 16.55 29.65
CA ASP A 517 7.36 17.91 30.21
C ASP A 517 6.46 18.92 29.48
N PRO A 518 6.10 20.06 30.10
CA PRO A 518 5.07 20.97 29.63
C PRO A 518 5.60 21.85 28.50
N VAL A 519 5.84 21.23 27.35
CA VAL A 519 5.89 21.96 26.08
C VAL A 519 4.45 21.99 25.56
N GLU A 520 3.91 23.18 25.40
CA GLU A 520 2.64 23.39 24.73
C GLU A 520 2.79 22.90 23.27
N VAL A 521 2.31 21.68 23.01
CA VAL A 521 2.32 21.11 21.67
C VAL A 521 1.07 21.64 20.96
N PRO A 522 1.21 22.39 19.85
CA PRO A 522 0.05 22.87 19.11
C PRO A 522 -0.82 21.70 18.65
N PRO A 523 -2.13 21.91 18.42
CA PRO A 523 -3.00 20.85 17.92
C PRO A 523 -2.46 20.24 16.63
N ILE A 524 -2.18 18.92 16.65
CA ILE A 524 -1.69 18.19 15.48
C ILE A 524 -2.90 17.54 14.80
N PRO A 525 -3.31 17.98 13.60
CA PRO A 525 -4.45 17.40 12.91
C PRO A 525 -4.14 15.98 12.47
N LEU A 526 -5.08 15.08 12.75
CA LEU A 526 -5.11 13.73 12.18
C LEU A 526 -6.05 13.72 10.99
N VAL A 527 -5.63 13.01 9.95
CA VAL A 527 -6.37 12.96 8.69
C VAL A 527 -6.67 11.53 8.27
N SER A 528 -7.86 11.29 7.75
CA SER A 528 -8.20 10.05 7.04
C SER A 528 -8.50 10.35 5.57
N ILE A 529 -8.21 9.39 4.69
CA ILE A 529 -8.45 9.54 3.26
C ILE A 529 -9.96 9.38 3.02
N ALA A 530 -10.60 10.44 2.53
CA ALA A 530 -12.03 10.43 2.22
C ALA A 530 -12.27 9.84 0.82
N TYR A 531 -11.74 10.50 -0.21
CA TYR A 531 -11.89 10.10 -1.61
C TYR A 531 -10.88 10.85 -2.49
N ARG A 532 -10.94 10.68 -3.82
CA ARG A 532 -10.14 11.45 -4.77
C ARG A 532 -11.04 12.27 -5.71
N LEU A 533 -10.79 13.57 -5.85
CA LEU A 533 -11.47 14.44 -6.80
C LEU A 533 -11.37 13.87 -8.22
N GLY A 534 -12.52 13.85 -8.89
CA GLY A 534 -12.70 13.19 -10.18
C GLY A 534 -12.97 11.68 -10.10
N SER A 535 -13.20 11.12 -8.91
CA SER A 535 -13.84 9.80 -8.72
C SER A 535 -15.29 9.89 -8.22
N LEU A 536 -15.85 11.11 -8.14
CA LEU A 536 -17.24 11.36 -7.78
C LEU A 536 -18.12 11.26 -9.02
N LEU A 537 -19.30 10.64 -8.89
CA LEU A 537 -20.37 10.86 -9.86
C LEU A 537 -20.91 12.27 -9.65
N ASP A 538 -20.82 13.10 -10.68
CA ASP A 538 -21.26 14.49 -10.62
C ASP A 538 -21.76 14.93 -12.00
N VAL A 539 -23.05 15.27 -12.09
CA VAL A 539 -23.72 15.71 -13.32
C VAL A 539 -24.21 17.14 -13.19
N PHE A 540 -24.78 17.53 -12.05
CA PHE A 540 -25.36 18.85 -11.81
C PHE A 540 -24.83 19.54 -10.53
N GLY A 541 -23.78 19.02 -9.91
CA GLY A 541 -23.17 19.55 -8.68
C GLY A 541 -23.57 18.81 -7.40
N GLU A 542 -24.24 17.66 -7.52
CA GLU A 542 -24.65 16.81 -6.40
C GLU A 542 -23.51 16.05 -5.73
N LYS A 543 -22.36 15.94 -6.40
CA LYS A 543 -21.12 15.32 -5.88
C LYS A 543 -21.35 13.99 -5.14
N THR A 544 -21.87 13.00 -5.85
CA THR A 544 -22.08 11.66 -5.28
C THR A 544 -20.75 10.92 -5.17
N SER A 545 -20.18 10.94 -3.96
CA SER A 545 -19.00 10.16 -3.61
C SER A 545 -19.22 8.66 -3.62
N GLU A 546 -18.13 7.94 -3.77
CA GLU A 546 -18.11 6.49 -3.56
C GLU A 546 -18.71 6.12 -2.21
N GLN A 547 -18.39 6.86 -1.13
CA GLN A 547 -18.91 6.55 0.20
C GLN A 547 -20.44 6.68 0.26
N HIS A 548 -21.04 7.61 -0.48
CA HIS A 548 -22.50 7.69 -0.60
C HIS A 548 -23.05 6.41 -1.25
N ILE A 549 -22.43 5.94 -2.33
CA ILE A 549 -22.84 4.70 -3.00
C ILE A 549 -22.64 3.49 -2.08
N VAL A 550 -21.48 3.36 -1.43
CA VAL A 550 -21.21 2.28 -0.46
C VAL A 550 -22.26 2.28 0.65
N ASN A 551 -22.53 3.43 1.27
CA ASN A 551 -23.52 3.53 2.34
C ASN A 551 -24.93 3.19 1.86
N ALA A 552 -25.31 3.62 0.64
CA ALA A 552 -26.60 3.29 0.05
C ALA A 552 -26.73 1.79 -0.23
N LEU A 553 -25.69 1.16 -0.78
CA LEU A 553 -25.66 -0.28 -1.05
C LEU A 553 -25.68 -1.10 0.23
N THR A 554 -24.88 -0.75 1.24
CA THR A 554 -24.86 -1.43 2.54
C THR A 554 -26.25 -1.39 3.20
N ARG A 555 -26.89 -0.20 3.27
CA ARG A 555 -28.25 -0.06 3.82
C ARG A 555 -29.29 -0.85 3.02
N THR A 556 -29.13 -0.93 1.70
CA THR A 556 -30.00 -1.71 0.83
C THR A 556 -29.90 -3.20 1.15
N ILE A 557 -28.67 -3.71 1.27
CA ILE A 557 -28.41 -5.11 1.59
C ILE A 557 -28.88 -5.48 2.99
N ASP A 558 -28.65 -4.63 3.98
CA ASP A 558 -29.14 -4.85 5.35
C ASP A 558 -30.67 -4.92 5.38
N ARG A 559 -31.36 -4.14 4.55
CA ARG A 559 -32.82 -4.23 4.39
C ARG A 559 -33.25 -5.53 3.71
N TRP A 560 -32.52 -5.98 2.69
CA TRP A 560 -32.80 -7.25 2.02
C TRP A 560 -32.63 -8.43 2.98
N ARG A 561 -31.59 -8.42 3.83
CA ARG A 561 -31.41 -9.40 4.91
C ARG A 561 -32.60 -9.41 5.88
N GLY A 562 -33.11 -8.23 6.24
CA GLY A 562 -34.32 -8.11 7.07
C GLY A 562 -35.60 -8.65 6.42
N ARG A 563 -35.58 -8.93 5.12
CA ARG A 563 -36.67 -9.58 4.35
C ARG A 563 -36.35 -11.04 4.00
N GLU A 564 -35.41 -11.65 4.72
CA GLU A 564 -34.97 -13.05 4.51
C GLU A 564 -34.27 -13.29 3.15
N ILE A 565 -33.73 -12.23 2.53
CA ILE A 565 -32.90 -12.34 1.33
C ILE A 565 -31.43 -12.35 1.77
N SER A 566 -30.82 -13.53 1.84
CA SER A 566 -29.43 -13.70 2.28
C SER A 566 -28.44 -13.46 1.15
N ILE A 567 -28.08 -12.19 0.94
CA ILE A 567 -27.20 -11.74 -0.15
C ILE A 567 -26.22 -10.69 0.39
N ASP A 568 -25.01 -10.69 -0.16
CA ASP A 568 -23.95 -9.72 0.11
C ASP A 568 -23.46 -9.00 -1.15
N LEU A 569 -22.85 -7.83 -0.97
CA LEU A 569 -22.14 -7.14 -2.06
C LEU A 569 -20.75 -7.75 -2.21
N ARG A 570 -20.43 -8.26 -3.41
CA ARG A 570 -19.04 -8.61 -3.74
C ARG A 570 -18.24 -7.37 -4.06
N ASP A 571 -18.72 -6.60 -5.03
CA ASP A 571 -18.03 -5.46 -5.60
C ASP A 571 -18.99 -4.59 -6.43
N PHE A 572 -18.59 -3.36 -6.72
CA PHE A 572 -19.36 -2.46 -7.57
C PHE A 572 -18.49 -1.44 -8.34
N THR A 573 -19.03 -0.95 -9.44
CA THR A 573 -18.54 0.23 -10.15
C THR A 573 -19.71 1.05 -10.64
N SER A 574 -19.47 2.29 -11.04
CA SER A 574 -20.51 3.20 -11.48
C SER A 574 -20.02 4.07 -12.63
N TYR A 575 -20.94 4.69 -13.36
CA TYR A 575 -20.59 5.76 -14.29
C TYR A 575 -21.78 6.69 -14.53
N PRO A 576 -21.54 7.95 -14.91
CA PRO A 576 -22.61 8.86 -15.31
C PRO A 576 -23.00 8.56 -16.77
N LYS A 577 -24.27 8.25 -17.00
CA LYS A 577 -24.86 8.08 -18.33
C LYS A 577 -25.44 9.42 -18.79
N LEU A 578 -24.73 10.06 -19.72
CA LEU A 578 -24.95 11.45 -20.15
C LEU A 578 -25.63 11.57 -21.53
N ASP A 579 -25.70 10.47 -22.27
CA ASP A 579 -26.31 10.33 -23.59
C ASP A 579 -27.85 10.30 -23.57
N GLU A 580 -28.45 10.31 -22.38
CA GLU A 580 -29.90 10.35 -22.17
C GLU A 580 -30.30 11.54 -21.29
N PHE A 581 -31.50 12.07 -21.51
CA PHE A 581 -32.09 13.11 -20.66
C PHE A 581 -33.39 12.62 -19.98
N PRO A 582 -33.56 12.81 -18.65
CA PRO A 582 -32.55 13.34 -17.73
C PRO A 582 -31.37 12.37 -17.57
N SER A 583 -30.17 12.92 -17.50
CA SER A 583 -28.92 12.16 -17.30
C SER A 583 -28.97 11.46 -15.96
N ARG A 584 -28.33 10.28 -15.86
CA ARG A 584 -28.52 9.40 -14.71
C ARG A 584 -27.24 8.66 -14.36
N TYR A 585 -27.27 7.98 -13.22
CA TYR A 585 -26.18 7.08 -12.84
C TYR A 585 -26.50 5.66 -13.24
N VAL A 586 -25.47 4.94 -13.67
CA VAL A 586 -25.51 3.49 -13.81
C VAL A 586 -24.54 2.89 -12.80
N ILE A 587 -24.99 1.89 -12.06
CA ILE A 587 -24.20 1.20 -11.03
C ILE A 587 -24.18 -0.29 -11.35
N PHE A 588 -23.02 -0.84 -11.68
CA PHE A 588 -22.85 -2.28 -11.87
C PHE A 588 -22.55 -2.94 -10.52
N LEU A 589 -23.27 -4.01 -10.20
CA LEU A 589 -23.21 -4.71 -8.92
C LEU A 589 -22.91 -6.19 -9.12
N GLU A 590 -21.86 -6.69 -8.47
CA GLU A 590 -21.63 -8.13 -8.33
C GLU A 590 -22.06 -8.55 -6.92
N LEU A 591 -23.01 -9.49 -6.84
CA LEU A 591 -23.59 -9.97 -5.58
C LEU A 591 -23.03 -11.35 -5.20
N LEU A 592 -23.06 -11.66 -3.91
CA LEU A 592 -22.71 -12.96 -3.31
C LEU A 592 -23.93 -13.55 -2.59
N ASP A 593 -24.09 -14.86 -2.69
CA ASP A 593 -25.00 -15.69 -1.90
C ASP A 593 -24.16 -16.42 -0.83
N GLU A 594 -24.74 -16.73 0.34
CA GLU A 594 -24.10 -17.57 1.37
C GLU A 594 -23.73 -18.98 0.86
N GLU A 595 -24.46 -19.54 -0.11
CA GLU A 595 -24.20 -20.83 -0.76
C GLU A 595 -23.36 -20.71 -2.04
N ASN A 596 -22.91 -19.51 -2.43
CA ASN A 596 -22.23 -19.20 -3.70
C ASN A 596 -22.99 -19.61 -4.99
N GLU A 597 -24.22 -20.11 -4.88
CA GLU A 597 -25.11 -20.44 -6.01
C GLU A 597 -26.32 -19.51 -6.01
N LEU A 598 -26.11 -18.25 -6.38
CA LEU A 598 -27.23 -17.33 -6.51
C LEU A 598 -28.12 -17.78 -7.68
N ASP A 599 -29.30 -18.32 -7.36
CA ASP A 599 -30.27 -18.78 -8.36
C ASP A 599 -30.60 -17.63 -9.32
N ARG A 600 -30.47 -17.89 -10.63
CA ARG A 600 -30.78 -16.97 -11.71
C ARG A 600 -32.17 -16.34 -11.55
N GLN A 601 -33.15 -17.10 -11.05
CA GLN A 601 -34.50 -16.55 -10.81
C GLN A 601 -34.50 -15.49 -9.69
N LYS A 602 -33.76 -15.70 -8.59
CA LYS A 602 -33.63 -14.72 -7.50
C LYS A 602 -32.94 -13.44 -8.00
N LEU A 603 -31.88 -13.57 -8.80
CA LEU A 603 -31.18 -12.45 -9.42
C LEU A 603 -32.08 -11.62 -10.33
N LEU A 604 -32.87 -12.28 -11.19
CA LEU A 604 -33.83 -11.59 -12.06
C LEU A 604 -34.93 -10.88 -11.24
N GLN A 605 -35.41 -11.50 -10.16
CA GLN A 605 -36.35 -10.85 -9.24
C GLN A 605 -35.74 -9.60 -8.57
N LEU A 606 -34.49 -9.69 -8.12
CA LEU A 606 -33.78 -8.57 -7.50
C LEU A 606 -33.49 -7.45 -8.49
N GLN A 607 -33.19 -7.78 -9.73
CA GLN A 607 -32.97 -6.80 -10.81
C GLN A 607 -34.19 -5.88 -11.00
N HIS A 608 -35.42 -6.33 -10.67
CA HIS A 608 -36.63 -5.50 -10.74
C HIS A 608 -36.78 -4.52 -9.58
N VAL A 609 -36.13 -4.75 -8.44
CA VAL A 609 -36.29 -3.93 -7.21
C VAL A 609 -35.02 -3.15 -6.84
N VAL A 610 -33.86 -3.57 -7.33
CA VAL A 610 -32.55 -3.02 -6.95
C VAL A 610 -32.42 -1.54 -7.25
N ASP A 611 -32.86 -1.09 -8.43
CA ASP A 611 -32.83 0.33 -8.80
C ASP A 611 -33.59 1.17 -7.77
N THR A 612 -34.82 0.74 -7.43
CA THR A 612 -35.69 1.47 -6.51
C THR A 612 -35.17 1.46 -5.08
N ASP A 613 -34.65 0.30 -4.63
CA ASP A 613 -34.15 0.16 -3.27
C ASP A 613 -32.85 0.95 -3.05
N VAL A 614 -31.91 0.87 -4.00
CA VAL A 614 -30.65 1.63 -3.95
C VAL A 614 -30.91 3.13 -4.11
N GLU A 615 -31.82 3.54 -4.99
CA GLU A 615 -32.19 4.95 -5.19
C GLU A 615 -32.71 5.58 -3.91
N ARG A 616 -33.61 4.87 -3.21
CA ARG A 616 -34.17 5.33 -1.95
C ARG A 616 -33.06 5.57 -0.94
N GLU A 617 -32.19 4.59 -0.72
CA GLU A 617 -31.11 4.75 0.26
C GLU A 617 -30.10 5.83 -0.18
N LEU A 618 -29.85 5.97 -1.49
CA LEU A 618 -28.99 7.02 -2.04
C LEU A 618 -29.55 8.43 -1.79
N CYS A 619 -30.87 8.60 -1.92
CA CYS A 619 -31.56 9.86 -1.59
C CYS A 619 -31.47 10.20 -0.10
N GLU A 620 -31.44 9.20 0.78
CA GLU A 620 -31.31 9.40 2.23
C GLU A 620 -29.88 9.75 2.65
N VAL A 621 -28.86 9.21 1.96
CA VAL A 621 -27.45 9.52 2.27
C VAL A 621 -26.91 10.76 1.54
N ASN A 622 -27.52 11.15 0.42
CA ASN A 622 -27.15 12.34 -0.34
C ASN A 622 -28.38 13.24 -0.59
N HIS A 623 -28.59 14.23 0.28
CA HIS A 623 -29.70 15.18 0.17
C HIS A 623 -29.67 16.01 -1.12
N LYS A 624 -28.48 16.32 -1.65
CA LYS A 624 -28.36 17.04 -2.93
C LYS A 624 -28.82 16.16 -4.10
N TYR A 625 -28.40 14.90 -4.13
CA TYR A 625 -28.92 13.93 -5.10
C TYR A 625 -30.46 13.86 -5.05
N LYS A 626 -31.06 13.76 -3.85
CA LYS A 626 -32.52 13.78 -3.65
C LYS A 626 -33.19 15.04 -4.21
N GLU A 627 -32.58 16.21 -4.00
CA GLU A 627 -33.06 17.51 -4.54
C GLU A 627 -33.08 17.51 -6.08
N PHE A 628 -31.98 17.07 -6.71
CA PHE A 628 -31.88 17.00 -8.18
C PHE A 628 -32.79 15.94 -8.80
N ARG A 629 -33.01 14.81 -8.11
CA ARG A 629 -34.00 13.80 -8.50
C ARG A 629 -35.43 14.30 -8.41
N SER A 630 -35.80 14.95 -7.31
CA SER A 630 -37.16 15.48 -7.08
C SER A 630 -37.53 16.60 -8.05
N SER A 631 -36.53 17.36 -8.50
CA SER A 631 -36.66 18.41 -9.53
C SER A 631 -36.57 17.89 -10.97
N ASN A 632 -36.46 16.57 -11.17
CA ASN A 632 -36.30 15.91 -12.47
C ASN A 632 -35.10 16.40 -13.31
N ARG A 633 -34.11 17.03 -12.67
CA ARG A 633 -32.84 17.43 -13.30
C ARG A 633 -31.96 16.21 -13.54
N LEU A 634 -31.95 15.27 -12.58
CA LEU A 634 -31.26 14.00 -12.66
C LEU A 634 -32.28 12.86 -12.81
N GLY A 635 -31.99 11.86 -13.63
CA GLY A 635 -32.82 10.67 -13.84
C GLY A 635 -32.60 9.60 -12.78
N SER A 636 -33.53 8.64 -12.69
CA SER A 636 -33.42 7.47 -11.79
C SER A 636 -32.13 6.70 -12.06
N ILE A 637 -31.51 6.19 -11.00
CA ILE A 637 -30.38 5.28 -11.17
C ILE A 637 -30.82 4.03 -11.93
N ILE A 638 -29.85 3.40 -12.59
CA ILE A 638 -29.98 2.05 -13.12
C ILE A 638 -28.92 1.21 -12.42
N CYS A 639 -29.33 0.20 -11.68
CA CYS A 639 -28.43 -0.79 -11.13
C CYS A 639 -28.43 -2.01 -12.07
N ILE A 640 -27.25 -2.50 -12.44
CA ILE A 640 -27.10 -3.63 -13.35
C ILE A 640 -26.37 -4.73 -12.59
N LEU A 641 -27.05 -5.86 -12.39
CA LEU A 641 -26.43 -7.03 -11.78
C LEU A 641 -25.53 -7.71 -12.83
N VAL A 642 -24.27 -7.97 -12.46
CA VAL A 642 -23.29 -8.65 -13.32
C VAL A 642 -23.00 -10.05 -12.83
N LYS A 643 -22.50 -10.90 -13.74
CA LYS A 643 -22.18 -12.30 -13.46
C LYS A 643 -21.11 -12.41 -12.35
N SER A 644 -21.17 -13.51 -11.58
CA SER A 644 -20.13 -13.82 -10.61
C SER A 644 -18.78 -13.98 -11.32
N GLY A 645 -17.74 -13.33 -10.80
CA GLY A 645 -16.40 -13.28 -11.36
C GLY A 645 -16.14 -12.09 -12.27
N THR A 646 -17.14 -11.28 -12.66
CA THR A 646 -16.94 -10.16 -13.59
C THR A 646 -15.89 -9.17 -13.11
N PHE A 647 -15.91 -8.75 -11.84
CA PHE A 647 -14.90 -7.82 -11.32
C PHE A 647 -13.52 -8.46 -11.22
N ALA A 648 -13.45 -9.76 -10.91
CA ALA A 648 -12.19 -10.50 -10.88
C ALA A 648 -11.57 -10.60 -12.29
N THR A 649 -12.37 -10.89 -13.31
CA THR A 649 -11.94 -10.90 -14.72
C THR A 649 -11.52 -9.51 -15.18
N PHE A 650 -12.31 -8.47 -14.89
CA PHE A 650 -11.95 -7.09 -15.20
C PHE A 650 -10.61 -6.69 -14.58
N LEU A 651 -10.40 -7.06 -13.32
CA LEU A 651 -9.14 -6.84 -12.62
C LEU A 651 -8.00 -7.61 -13.29
N HIS A 652 -8.22 -8.87 -13.68
CA HIS A 652 -7.23 -9.70 -14.39
C HIS A 652 -6.86 -9.12 -15.77
N ASP A 653 -7.83 -8.67 -16.58
CA ASP A 653 -7.57 -8.06 -17.87
C ASP A 653 -6.79 -6.75 -17.74
N LYS A 654 -7.07 -5.97 -16.68
CA LYS A 654 -6.25 -4.81 -16.32
C LYS A 654 -4.84 -5.20 -15.90
N LEU A 655 -4.71 -6.26 -15.09
CA LEU A 655 -3.42 -6.78 -14.66
C LEU A 655 -2.56 -7.20 -15.84
N THR A 656 -3.15 -7.77 -16.89
CA THR A 656 -2.42 -8.25 -18.06
C THR A 656 -2.13 -7.14 -19.07
N ASN A 657 -3.10 -6.27 -19.36
CA ASN A 657 -3.03 -5.31 -20.47
C ASN A 657 -2.57 -3.89 -20.09
N ASP A 658 -2.78 -3.43 -18.86
CA ASP A 658 -2.34 -2.07 -18.47
C ASP A 658 -0.86 -2.04 -18.12
N ARG A 659 -0.16 -0.96 -18.49
CA ARG A 659 1.26 -0.71 -18.12
C ARG A 659 1.42 -0.30 -16.63
N VAL A 660 0.61 -0.86 -15.74
CA VAL A 660 0.55 -0.52 -14.31
C VAL A 660 0.86 -1.77 -13.50
N SER A 661 1.56 -1.60 -12.37
CA SER A 661 1.86 -2.74 -11.51
C SER A 661 0.56 -3.32 -10.90
N PRO A 662 0.41 -4.65 -10.85
CA PRO A 662 -0.66 -5.33 -10.11
C PRO A 662 -0.90 -4.84 -8.69
N LEU A 663 0.21 -4.58 -7.98
CA LEU A 663 0.17 -4.09 -6.61
C LEU A 663 -0.28 -2.63 -6.51
N GLN A 664 -0.50 -1.93 -7.63
CA GLN A 664 -0.96 -0.53 -7.67
C GLN A 664 -2.40 -0.39 -8.17
N ILE A 665 -3.06 -1.48 -8.53
CA ILE A 665 -4.42 -1.40 -9.06
C ILE A 665 -5.39 -1.09 -7.93
N LYS A 666 -6.16 -0.01 -8.13
CA LYS A 666 -7.24 0.42 -7.26
C LYS A 666 -8.57 0.06 -7.93
N PRO A 667 -9.62 -0.34 -7.19
CA PRO A 667 -10.95 -0.52 -7.75
C PRO A 667 -11.38 0.73 -8.51
N HIS A 668 -11.79 0.56 -9.76
CA HIS A 668 -12.37 1.66 -10.53
C HIS A 668 -13.82 1.82 -10.10
N ARG A 669 -14.07 2.76 -9.20
CA ARG A 669 -15.43 3.01 -8.65
C ARG A 669 -16.29 3.88 -9.55
N MET A 670 -15.62 4.67 -10.38
CA MET A 670 -16.23 5.39 -11.47
C MET A 670 -15.51 5.08 -12.78
N LEU A 671 -16.24 4.51 -13.76
CA LEU A 671 -15.75 4.26 -15.11
C LEU A 671 -15.79 5.56 -15.91
N LYS A 672 -14.75 5.78 -16.73
CA LYS A 672 -14.64 6.91 -17.67
C LYS A 672 -14.35 6.47 -19.10
N ASN A 673 -13.90 5.22 -19.28
CA ASN A 673 -13.55 4.67 -20.57
C ASN A 673 -14.75 3.88 -21.08
N GLU A 674 -15.24 4.22 -22.28
CA GLU A 674 -16.35 3.52 -22.95
C GLU A 674 -16.09 2.01 -23.08
N GLN A 675 -14.85 1.59 -23.35
CA GLN A 675 -14.50 0.17 -23.44
C GLN A 675 -14.71 -0.56 -22.10
N HIS A 676 -14.38 0.09 -20.98
CA HIS A 676 -14.62 -0.51 -19.67
C HIS A 676 -16.12 -0.56 -19.38
N VAL A 677 -16.87 0.49 -19.72
CA VAL A 677 -18.33 0.51 -19.56
C VAL A 677 -18.96 -0.64 -20.36
N GLN A 678 -18.54 -0.83 -21.61
CA GLN A 678 -19.03 -1.91 -22.46
C GLN A 678 -18.72 -3.30 -21.89
N PHE A 679 -17.52 -3.51 -21.34
CA PHE A 679 -17.17 -4.79 -20.68
C PHE A 679 -18.19 -5.18 -19.59
N PHE A 680 -18.62 -4.21 -18.75
CA PHE A 680 -19.59 -4.50 -17.70
C PHE A 680 -21.01 -4.74 -18.27
N TYR A 681 -21.40 -4.04 -19.33
CA TYR A 681 -22.65 -4.32 -20.05
C TYR A 681 -22.65 -5.72 -20.67
N ASP A 682 -21.55 -6.16 -21.27
CA ASP A 682 -21.42 -7.49 -21.88
C ASP A 682 -21.50 -8.62 -20.83
N ASN A 683 -21.16 -8.29 -19.58
CA ASN A 683 -21.20 -9.19 -18.43
C ASN A 683 -22.46 -9.04 -17.56
N GLN A 684 -23.44 -8.25 -17.98
CA GLN A 684 -24.71 -8.14 -17.27
C GLN A 684 -25.45 -9.49 -17.27
N ILE A 685 -26.28 -9.68 -16.25
CA ILE A 685 -27.21 -10.81 -16.17
C ILE A 685 -28.41 -10.48 -17.05
N SER A 686 -28.37 -10.92 -18.30
CA SER A 686 -29.48 -10.80 -19.25
C SER A 686 -30.29 -12.09 -19.32
N ASN A 687 -31.56 -11.98 -19.74
CA ASN A 687 -32.38 -13.13 -20.14
C ASN A 687 -31.61 -13.93 -21.22
N PHE A 688 -31.04 -15.09 -20.87
CA PHE A 688 -30.70 -16.09 -21.89
C PHE A 688 -32.01 -16.51 -22.56
N ASN A 689 -32.09 -16.29 -23.87
CA ASN A 689 -33.01 -17.02 -24.74
C ASN A 689 -32.81 -18.53 -24.58
#